data_AF-A0A5C1AMJ7-F1
#
_entry.id   AF-A0A5C1AMJ7-F1
#
_cell.length_a   1.000
_cell.length_b   1.000
_cell.length_c   1.000
_cell.angle_alpha   90.00
_cell.angle_beta   90.00
_cell.angle_gamma   90.00
#
_symmetry.space_group_name_H-M   'P 1'
#
loop_
_entity.id
_entity.type
_entity.pdbx_description
1 polymer ?
#
loop_
_entity_poly.entity_id
_entity_poly.type
_entity_poly.pdbx_seq_one_letter_code
_entity_poly.pdbx_strand_id
1 'polypeptide(L)'
;MSRIGMRSRAATLLEKCVNLLTPPSAAPATRRRNAGRTKLSCEPLESRDTPTTFTWAPTEPGNYDWTNKANWGGSGYPNAAGDVANITSTLLGNQVINLNDPITIGSITIGGSSTVGTFTIAGNYDGGTDGSLTFDVTSGSASLTTTSTGGGAILAPIVLADNLTLTGGSNTSGTAPIGLGGDISGTGTITASNTTNLLNNVSIGSNVNVAGTGTFSAVQAMYSTSYYDNAVYAFNSATGKLLATLYAPQHRPSGNPQPAPAGLLFQPAGLEVGPDGNLYISSQLNNKILRYNFATDQMETFISDTVLQGIASAESQTNFAPAGLRFGPDGDLYVSMNVGFTSASKSGAIYRFDVSSSGGLSYAGTNTRVVDNMSQPAGLAFGIGSDSSSLYIGNSVFGGISKVANAPSASSATPTTFVSPNSGGLQFPAGLNWGPDGDLYVTDLAAVFGYGQVLRYDSSGAFVNEVVGSPVFFPQPGDLNNQFPSDVLFDPSGNLLVVCLGPKGPTTGSNDYEGSIRRYDIGGTYDQDIVSFSNFPDTDASAGGASGIIPSQAVIGKMPTLTFAGALQPNGSSAGTISIAGAYFAFTSAGDYAVNLNSTGTGGADKLSSDSKVDLGSATLAVTLAGGFTPAVNTVFTIVSASSGLTGTFDGLADNATFTAGGLGRVDSHGCLRTSRAEAKCTNPR
;
A
#
# COMPACT_ATOMS: atom_id res chain seq x y z
N MET A 1 12.63 77.27 18.91
CA MET A 1 13.06 77.57 17.52
C MET A 1 12.64 76.35 16.69
N SER A 2 11.68 76.48 15.75
CA SER A 2 11.90 76.69 14.29
C SER A 2 12.69 75.54 13.63
N ARG A 3 12.28 74.86 12.55
CA ARG A 3 11.10 74.76 11.62
C ARG A 3 11.32 73.43 10.85
N ILE A 4 10.42 72.66 10.21
CA ILE A 4 8.96 72.54 9.88
C ILE A 4 8.78 71.03 9.51
N GLY A 5 7.63 70.33 9.57
CA GLY A 5 6.21 70.63 9.87
C GLY A 5 5.39 69.31 9.87
N MET A 6 4.07 69.34 9.61
CA MET A 6 3.19 68.14 9.62
C MET A 6 1.89 68.32 8.80
N ARG A 7 1.30 67.20 8.33
CA ARG A 7 -0.14 66.76 8.44
C ARG A 7 -0.60 65.90 7.22
N SER A 8 -1.62 65.03 7.27
CA SER A 8 -2.10 64.05 8.28
C SER A 8 -3.36 63.28 7.78
N ARG A 9 -3.45 61.95 8.03
CA ARG A 9 -4.71 61.12 8.03
C ARG A 9 -5.48 60.99 6.68
N ALA A 10 -6.45 60.08 6.47
CA ALA A 10 -6.68 58.68 6.90
C ALA A 10 -7.92 58.08 6.16
N ALA A 11 -8.10 56.74 6.21
CA ALA A 11 -9.38 55.98 6.24
C ALA A 11 -10.26 55.72 4.95
N THR A 12 -10.34 54.44 4.56
CA THR A 12 -11.54 53.54 4.69
C THR A 12 -12.78 53.58 3.74
N LEU A 13 -13.08 52.41 3.13
CA LEU A 13 -14.34 51.74 2.66
C LEU A 13 -15.50 52.43 1.84
N LEU A 14 -15.91 51.70 0.78
CA LEU A 14 -17.26 51.18 0.39
C LEU A 14 -18.55 52.06 0.20
N GLU A 15 -19.26 51.75 -0.91
CA GLU A 15 -20.74 51.70 -1.14
C GLU A 15 -21.63 52.95 -1.43
N LYS A 16 -22.64 52.75 -2.32
CA LYS A 16 -23.92 53.51 -2.54
C LYS A 16 -23.78 54.98 -3.06
N CYS A 17 -24.75 55.70 -3.67
CA CYS A 17 -26.14 55.55 -4.21
C CYS A 17 -26.44 56.81 -5.12
N VAL A 18 -27.49 57.02 -5.96
CA VAL A 18 -28.66 56.28 -6.52
C VAL A 18 -29.18 57.01 -7.80
N ASN A 19 -30.28 56.54 -8.45
CA ASN A 19 -30.91 57.07 -9.68
C ASN A 19 -31.66 58.43 -9.57
N LEU A 20 -31.97 59.04 -10.73
CA LEU A 20 -33.17 59.87 -10.98
C LEU A 20 -33.69 59.71 -12.44
N LEU A 21 -34.98 59.99 -12.69
CA LEU A 21 -35.76 59.73 -13.94
C LEU A 21 -36.12 61.06 -14.67
N THR A 22 -36.63 61.16 -15.91
CA THR A 22 -37.96 60.71 -16.45
C THR A 22 -38.08 60.79 -18.01
N PRO A 23 -39.16 60.25 -18.65
CA PRO A 23 -39.29 60.00 -20.12
C PRO A 23 -40.41 60.89 -20.78
N PRO A 24 -41.18 60.53 -21.86
CA PRO A 24 -41.11 59.48 -22.92
C PRO A 24 -41.40 59.95 -24.39
N SER A 25 -41.28 59.07 -25.41
CA SER A 25 -42.31 58.80 -26.49
C SER A 25 -41.76 58.12 -27.77
N ALA A 26 -42.59 57.25 -28.39
CA ALA A 26 -42.65 56.81 -29.80
C ALA A 26 -41.50 56.02 -30.50
N ALA A 27 -41.91 55.25 -31.51
CA ALA A 27 -41.15 54.54 -32.56
C ALA A 27 -41.94 54.68 -33.91
N PRO A 28 -41.58 54.08 -35.08
CA PRO A 28 -40.38 53.30 -35.50
C PRO A 28 -39.76 53.78 -36.85
N ALA A 29 -38.64 53.18 -37.35
CA ALA A 29 -38.32 53.09 -38.81
C ALA A 29 -37.10 52.20 -39.23
N THR A 30 -37.38 51.07 -39.87
CA THR A 30 -36.73 50.41 -41.05
C THR A 30 -35.22 50.53 -41.43
N ARG A 31 -34.64 49.34 -41.77
CA ARG A 31 -33.56 49.04 -42.76
C ARG A 31 -32.11 49.52 -42.42
N ARG A 32 -31.03 48.86 -42.89
CA ARG A 32 -30.86 47.74 -43.85
C ARG A 32 -29.68 46.82 -43.42
N ARG A 33 -29.57 45.63 -44.03
CA ARG A 33 -28.54 44.60 -43.74
C ARG A 33 -27.10 45.08 -43.99
N ASN A 34 -26.13 44.49 -43.28
CA ASN A 34 -24.90 44.02 -43.93
C ASN A 34 -24.37 42.72 -43.27
N ALA A 35 -23.43 42.03 -43.91
CA ALA A 35 -23.07 40.64 -43.62
C ALA A 35 -22.40 40.42 -42.24
N GLY A 36 -22.62 39.22 -41.67
CA GLY A 36 -22.04 38.82 -40.39
C GLY A 36 -20.55 38.50 -40.50
N ARG A 37 -19.77 38.97 -39.52
CA ARG A 37 -18.50 38.33 -39.16
C ARG A 37 -18.79 37.30 -38.07
N THR A 38 -18.74 36.02 -38.42
CA THR A 38 -18.61 34.95 -37.41
C THR A 38 -17.35 35.26 -36.61
N LYS A 39 -17.44 35.31 -35.28
CA LYS A 39 -16.22 35.26 -34.46
C LYS A 39 -15.59 33.89 -34.69
N LEU A 40 -14.27 33.83 -34.91
CA LEU A 40 -13.55 32.61 -34.59
C LEU A 40 -13.65 32.46 -33.07
N SER A 41 -14.26 31.37 -32.62
CA SER A 41 -13.91 30.77 -31.34
C SER A 41 -12.46 30.33 -31.41
N CYS A 42 -11.72 30.47 -30.31
CA CYS A 42 -10.66 29.50 -30.06
C CYS A 42 -11.40 28.19 -29.76
N GLU A 43 -11.24 27.21 -30.64
CA GLU A 43 -11.68 25.86 -30.35
C GLU A 43 -10.75 25.27 -29.26
N PRO A 44 -11.17 24.25 -28.51
CA PRO A 44 -10.28 23.55 -27.60
C PRO A 44 -9.06 23.02 -28.36
N LEU A 45 -7.95 22.76 -27.65
CA LEU A 45 -6.85 21.98 -28.22
C LEU A 45 -7.41 20.62 -28.65
N GLU A 46 -7.41 20.36 -29.96
CA GLU A 46 -7.89 19.10 -30.53
C GLU A 46 -7.11 17.93 -29.91
N SER A 47 -7.84 16.94 -29.40
CA SER A 47 -7.29 15.61 -29.13
C SER A 47 -6.65 15.07 -30.39
N ARG A 48 -5.50 14.41 -30.30
CA ARG A 48 -4.83 13.92 -31.52
C ARG A 48 -5.55 12.71 -32.10
N ASP A 49 -6.40 12.95 -33.10
CA ASP A 49 -7.22 11.95 -33.83
C ASP A 49 -6.44 10.77 -34.47
N THR A 50 -5.11 10.81 -34.49
CA THR A 50 -4.27 9.73 -35.02
C THR A 50 -3.57 8.99 -33.89
N PRO A 51 -3.96 7.73 -33.60
CA PRO A 51 -3.25 6.85 -32.66
C PRO A 51 -1.76 6.79 -32.97
N THR A 52 -0.91 6.99 -31.98
CA THR A 52 0.55 6.94 -32.15
C THR A 52 1.22 6.12 -31.06
N THR A 53 2.30 5.42 -31.43
CA THR A 53 3.15 4.70 -30.47
C THR A 53 4.20 5.63 -29.87
N PHE A 54 4.25 5.67 -28.55
CA PHE A 54 5.32 6.27 -27.77
C PHE A 54 6.09 5.18 -27.03
N THR A 55 7.41 5.34 -26.91
CA THR A 55 8.27 4.42 -26.15
C THR A 55 8.95 5.18 -25.02
N TRP A 56 8.92 4.58 -23.83
CA TRP A 56 9.55 5.12 -22.63
C TRP A 56 11.08 5.13 -22.80
N ALA A 57 11.71 6.26 -22.47
CA ALA A 57 13.14 6.47 -22.61
C ALA A 57 13.95 6.30 -21.30
N PRO A 58 13.47 6.71 -20.10
CA PRO A 58 14.24 6.59 -18.86
C PRO A 58 14.66 5.15 -18.49
N THR A 59 15.90 5.00 -18.05
CA THR A 59 16.49 3.74 -17.56
C THR A 59 16.90 3.77 -16.09
N GLU A 60 17.24 4.95 -15.55
CA GLU A 60 17.71 5.12 -14.17
C GLU A 60 16.58 4.94 -13.14
N PRO A 61 16.89 4.57 -11.89
CA PRO A 61 15.92 4.59 -10.78
C PRO A 61 15.41 6.00 -10.45
N GLY A 62 14.16 6.10 -9.97
CA GLY A 62 13.59 7.37 -9.47
C GLY A 62 12.09 7.53 -9.74
N ASN A 63 11.59 8.76 -9.56
CA ASN A 63 10.24 9.16 -9.97
C ASN A 63 10.28 9.93 -11.30
N TYR A 64 9.31 9.68 -12.18
CA TYR A 64 9.22 10.26 -13.52
C TYR A 64 7.78 10.64 -13.89
N ASP A 65 7.56 11.88 -14.32
CA ASP A 65 6.23 12.31 -14.77
C ASP A 65 5.86 11.70 -16.12
N TRP A 66 4.64 11.16 -16.23
CA TRP A 66 4.10 10.67 -17.51
C TRP A 66 3.97 11.79 -18.55
N THR A 67 3.53 12.98 -18.11
CA THR A 67 3.27 14.15 -18.97
C THR A 67 4.54 14.86 -19.44
N ASN A 68 5.71 14.52 -18.86
CA ASN A 68 6.99 15.01 -19.35
C ASN A 68 7.39 14.28 -20.64
N LYS A 69 7.07 14.92 -21.78
CA LYS A 69 7.40 14.43 -23.13
C LYS A 69 8.86 14.01 -23.35
N ALA A 70 9.83 14.49 -22.57
CA ALA A 70 11.21 14.03 -22.68
C ALA A 70 11.35 12.54 -22.37
N ASN A 71 10.53 12.02 -21.44
CA ASN A 71 10.47 10.61 -21.07
C ASN A 71 9.92 9.71 -22.20
N TRP A 72 9.37 10.30 -23.26
CA TRP A 72 8.78 9.62 -24.43
C TRP A 72 9.48 9.97 -25.75
N GLY A 73 10.73 10.47 -25.70
CA GLY A 73 11.50 10.85 -26.89
C GLY A 73 11.26 12.28 -27.40
N GLY A 74 10.51 13.11 -26.66
CA GLY A 74 10.43 14.57 -26.84
C GLY A 74 9.37 15.10 -27.79
N SER A 75 8.74 14.24 -28.60
CA SER A 75 7.71 14.60 -29.59
C SER A 75 6.34 14.89 -28.97
N GLY A 76 6.04 14.30 -27.82
CA GLY A 76 4.77 14.37 -27.08
C GLY A 76 4.77 13.32 -25.97
N TYR A 77 3.59 12.94 -25.49
CA TYR A 77 3.39 11.79 -24.60
C TYR A 77 2.05 11.11 -24.96
N PRO A 78 1.84 9.82 -24.63
CA PRO A 78 0.58 9.13 -24.91
C PRO A 78 -0.55 9.73 -24.06
N ASN A 79 -1.56 10.29 -24.72
CA ASN A 79 -2.77 10.86 -24.09
C ASN A 79 -3.89 11.09 -25.14
N ALA A 80 -4.28 10.03 -25.87
CA ALA A 80 -5.38 10.03 -26.83
C ALA A 80 -5.95 8.61 -27.04
N ALA A 81 -7.20 8.53 -27.52
CA ALA A 81 -7.84 7.28 -27.90
C ALA A 81 -6.99 6.48 -28.89
N GLY A 82 -6.80 5.18 -28.65
CA GLY A 82 -5.96 4.32 -29.49
C GLY A 82 -4.45 4.41 -29.25
N ASP A 83 -3.93 5.35 -28.43
CA ASP A 83 -2.48 5.51 -28.22
C ASP A 83 -1.81 4.27 -27.63
N VAL A 84 -0.55 4.05 -28.02
CA VAL A 84 0.25 2.90 -27.56
C VAL A 84 1.39 3.41 -26.66
N ALA A 85 1.30 3.10 -25.37
CA ALA A 85 2.36 3.37 -24.38
C ALA A 85 3.27 2.14 -24.22
N ASN A 86 4.51 2.20 -24.71
CA ASN A 86 5.46 1.11 -24.65
C ASN A 86 6.53 1.34 -23.56
N ILE A 87 6.35 0.72 -22.39
CA ILE A 87 7.17 0.88 -21.17
C ILE A 87 7.97 -0.40 -20.92
N THR A 88 8.92 -0.66 -21.82
CA THR A 88 9.68 -1.92 -21.89
C THR A 88 11.20 -1.75 -21.78
N SER A 89 11.64 -0.60 -21.27
CA SER A 89 13.05 -0.23 -21.20
C SER A 89 13.84 -1.17 -20.27
N THR A 90 15.10 -1.42 -20.59
CA THR A 90 16.00 -2.18 -19.71
C THR A 90 16.35 -1.31 -18.50
N LEU A 91 15.66 -1.55 -17.38
CA LEU A 91 15.85 -0.76 -16.17
C LEU A 91 17.20 -1.01 -15.51
N LEU A 92 17.87 0.09 -15.18
CA LEU A 92 19.01 0.18 -14.27
C LEU A 92 18.58 0.44 -12.82
N GLY A 93 17.26 0.45 -12.54
CA GLY A 93 16.69 0.49 -11.20
C GLY A 93 15.18 0.69 -11.19
N ASN A 94 14.57 0.69 -10.00
CA ASN A 94 13.13 0.82 -9.85
C ASN A 94 12.63 2.22 -10.21
N GLN A 95 11.57 2.28 -11.01
CA GLN A 95 10.93 3.53 -11.41
C GLN A 95 9.48 3.61 -10.91
N VAL A 96 9.14 4.77 -10.36
CA VAL A 96 7.75 5.22 -10.23
C VAL A 96 7.46 6.16 -11.40
N ILE A 97 6.32 5.96 -12.06
CA ILE A 97 5.83 6.80 -13.16
C ILE A 97 4.55 7.48 -12.66
N ASN A 98 4.62 8.78 -12.39
CA ASN A 98 3.52 9.56 -11.83
C ASN A 98 2.53 10.01 -12.91
N LEU A 99 1.25 9.73 -12.71
CA LEU A 99 0.16 10.27 -13.51
C LEU A 99 -0.32 11.59 -12.89
N ASN A 100 0.29 12.71 -13.26
CA ASN A 100 -0.13 14.04 -12.78
C ASN A 100 -1.51 14.50 -13.31
N ASP A 101 -2.08 13.76 -14.27
CA ASP A 101 -3.34 14.05 -14.96
C ASP A 101 -4.05 12.71 -15.29
N PRO A 102 -5.37 12.69 -15.52
CA PRO A 102 -6.03 11.61 -16.22
C PRO A 102 -5.46 11.42 -17.63
N ILE A 103 -5.02 10.21 -17.96
CA ILE A 103 -4.38 9.86 -19.23
C ILE A 103 -5.27 8.90 -20.03
N THR A 104 -5.55 9.23 -21.29
CA THR A 104 -6.25 8.33 -22.23
C THR A 104 -5.27 7.57 -23.12
N ILE A 105 -5.43 6.25 -23.24
CA ILE A 105 -4.64 5.38 -24.12
C ILE A 105 -5.50 4.26 -24.70
N GLY A 106 -5.12 3.73 -25.87
CA GLY A 106 -5.69 2.49 -26.40
C GLY A 106 -4.96 1.23 -25.94
N SER A 107 -3.68 1.33 -25.62
CA SER A 107 -2.91 0.18 -25.14
C SER A 107 -1.66 0.56 -24.37
N ILE A 108 -1.26 -0.33 -23.46
CA ILE A 108 0.00 -0.26 -22.73
C ILE A 108 0.69 -1.63 -22.74
N THR A 109 2.00 -1.62 -22.96
CA THR A 109 2.88 -2.76 -22.68
C THR A 109 3.87 -2.34 -21.61
N ILE A 110 3.94 -3.09 -20.50
CA ILE A 110 4.76 -2.73 -19.33
C ILE A 110 5.63 -3.90 -18.88
N GLY A 111 6.88 -3.61 -18.52
CA GLY A 111 7.84 -4.58 -17.99
C GLY A 111 9.16 -4.55 -18.74
N GLY A 112 10.26 -4.31 -18.03
CA GLY A 112 11.59 -4.28 -18.63
C GLY A 112 12.14 -5.68 -18.93
N SER A 113 13.26 -5.73 -19.65
CA SER A 113 14.05 -6.95 -19.86
C SER A 113 15.05 -7.24 -18.72
N SER A 114 15.12 -6.35 -17.72
CA SER A 114 16.04 -6.40 -16.59
C SER A 114 15.49 -7.23 -15.43
N THR A 115 16.36 -7.93 -14.71
CA THR A 115 16.05 -8.60 -13.43
C THR A 115 16.21 -7.68 -12.22
N VAL A 116 16.65 -6.43 -12.42
CA VAL A 116 17.19 -5.53 -11.38
C VAL A 116 16.37 -4.23 -11.25
N GLY A 117 15.17 -4.18 -11.83
CA GLY A 117 14.29 -3.01 -11.74
C GLY A 117 12.86 -3.32 -12.20
N THR A 118 11.89 -2.65 -11.57
CA THR A 118 10.46 -2.75 -11.87
C THR A 118 9.86 -1.38 -12.17
N PHE A 119 8.75 -1.37 -12.92
CA PHE A 119 7.94 -0.17 -13.17
C PHE A 119 6.72 -0.17 -12.25
N THR A 120 6.46 0.95 -11.56
CA THR A 120 5.22 1.20 -10.83
C THR A 120 4.55 2.44 -11.42
N ILE A 121 3.35 2.33 -11.99
CA ILE A 121 2.55 3.48 -12.42
C ILE A 121 1.69 3.93 -11.23
N ALA A 122 1.94 5.14 -10.76
CA ALA A 122 1.29 5.73 -9.59
C ALA A 122 0.23 6.76 -9.99
N GLY A 123 -0.90 6.77 -9.28
CA GLY A 123 -2.05 7.65 -9.53
C GLY A 123 -1.84 9.09 -9.04
N ASN A 124 -1.17 9.28 -7.91
CA ASN A 124 -0.87 10.61 -7.37
C ASN A 124 0.34 10.55 -6.40
N TYR A 125 1.55 10.42 -6.93
CA TYR A 125 2.76 10.18 -6.14
C TYR A 125 3.20 11.34 -5.23
N ASP A 126 2.96 12.59 -5.66
CA ASP A 126 3.66 13.78 -5.15
C ASP A 126 2.77 14.84 -4.49
N GLY A 127 1.45 14.64 -4.43
CA GLY A 127 0.49 15.63 -3.94
C GLY A 127 -0.16 16.48 -5.04
N GLY A 128 0.00 16.08 -6.31
CA GLY A 128 -0.62 16.71 -7.48
C GLY A 128 -2.10 16.38 -7.65
N THR A 129 -2.55 16.43 -8.91
CA THR A 129 -3.91 16.07 -9.34
C THR A 129 -4.04 14.56 -9.51
N ASP A 130 -5.18 13.99 -9.08
CA ASP A 130 -5.44 12.55 -9.17
C ASP A 130 -5.47 12.07 -10.63
N GLY A 131 -4.43 11.34 -11.04
CA GLY A 131 -4.34 10.71 -12.34
C GLY A 131 -4.96 9.32 -12.39
N SER A 132 -5.19 8.86 -13.61
CA SER A 132 -5.79 7.55 -13.90
C SER A 132 -5.46 7.11 -15.33
N LEU A 133 -5.50 5.80 -15.60
CA LEU A 133 -5.40 5.26 -16.96
C LEU A 133 -6.80 5.00 -17.53
N THR A 134 -7.23 5.86 -18.45
CA THR A 134 -8.44 5.68 -19.25
C THR A 134 -8.12 4.86 -20.50
N PHE A 135 -8.80 3.73 -20.66
CA PHE A 135 -8.65 2.83 -21.81
C PHE A 135 -9.76 3.04 -22.84
N ASP A 136 -9.40 3.52 -24.03
CA ASP A 136 -10.29 4.05 -25.08
C ASP A 136 -9.76 3.65 -26.47
N VAL A 137 -10.60 3.05 -27.32
CA VAL A 137 -10.23 2.64 -28.68
C VAL A 137 -11.37 2.88 -29.69
N THR A 138 -11.04 3.48 -30.83
CA THR A 138 -12.01 3.73 -31.92
C THR A 138 -12.65 2.46 -32.50
N SER A 139 -12.09 1.27 -32.24
CA SER A 139 -12.75 -0.01 -32.46
C SER A 139 -12.04 -1.16 -31.72
N GLY A 140 -12.77 -2.23 -31.41
CA GLY A 140 -12.22 -3.49 -30.90
C GLY A 140 -12.17 -3.55 -29.38
N SER A 141 -10.98 -3.56 -28.81
CA SER A 141 -10.74 -3.54 -27.35
C SER A 141 -9.35 -2.99 -27.06
N ALA A 142 -9.24 -2.22 -25.99
CA ALA A 142 -7.98 -1.77 -25.44
C ALA A 142 -7.17 -2.93 -24.86
N SER A 143 -5.87 -2.74 -24.61
CA SER A 143 -5.01 -3.80 -24.06
C SER A 143 -3.99 -3.33 -23.01
N LEU A 144 -3.82 -4.15 -21.97
CA LEU A 144 -2.77 -4.04 -20.95
C LEU A 144 -1.99 -5.35 -20.95
N THR A 145 -0.72 -5.27 -21.35
CA THR A 145 0.15 -6.43 -21.58
C THR A 145 1.41 -6.37 -20.70
N THR A 146 1.81 -7.48 -20.07
CA THR A 146 3.14 -7.58 -19.42
C THR A 146 4.16 -8.30 -20.30
N THR A 147 5.43 -7.90 -20.17
CA THR A 147 6.54 -8.61 -20.83
C THR A 147 7.01 -9.83 -20.03
N SER A 148 7.97 -10.56 -20.58
CA SER A 148 8.33 -11.90 -20.11
C SER A 148 9.32 -11.97 -18.94
N THR A 149 9.78 -10.83 -18.42
CA THR A 149 10.96 -10.79 -17.52
C THR A 149 10.80 -9.80 -16.37
N GLY A 150 10.45 -8.54 -16.65
CA GLY A 150 10.13 -7.54 -15.63
C GLY A 150 8.64 -7.52 -15.28
N GLY A 151 8.32 -7.71 -13.99
CA GLY A 151 6.98 -7.39 -13.47
C GLY A 151 6.76 -5.89 -13.41
N GLY A 152 5.49 -5.47 -13.48
CA GLY A 152 5.09 -4.08 -13.30
C GLY A 152 3.82 -3.98 -12.46
N ALA A 153 3.65 -2.82 -11.81
CA ALA A 153 2.47 -2.48 -11.03
C ALA A 153 1.75 -1.26 -11.62
N ILE A 154 0.42 -1.27 -11.53
CA ILE A 154 -0.44 -0.11 -11.77
C ILE A 154 -1.24 0.11 -10.49
N LEU A 155 -0.79 1.07 -9.69
CA LEU A 155 -1.46 1.51 -8.46
C LEU A 155 -2.47 2.63 -8.76
N ALA A 156 -2.26 3.37 -9.86
CA ALA A 156 -3.22 4.31 -10.39
C ALA A 156 -4.61 3.68 -10.67
N PRO A 157 -5.72 4.40 -10.43
CA PRO A 157 -7.05 3.99 -10.86
C PRO A 157 -7.13 3.74 -12.38
N ILE A 158 -7.96 2.78 -12.76
CA ILE A 158 -8.24 2.42 -14.15
C ILE A 158 -9.68 2.84 -14.50
N VAL A 159 -9.84 3.47 -15.66
CA VAL A 159 -11.15 3.85 -16.22
C VAL A 159 -11.31 3.14 -17.56
N LEU A 160 -12.45 2.48 -17.76
CA LEU A 160 -12.84 1.94 -19.05
C LEU A 160 -13.71 2.96 -19.80
N ALA A 161 -13.27 3.40 -20.98
CA ALA A 161 -14.20 3.90 -22.00
C ALA A 161 -14.67 2.73 -22.88
N ASP A 162 -13.75 1.82 -23.19
CA ASP A 162 -13.96 0.58 -23.95
C ASP A 162 -13.58 -0.68 -23.16
N ASN A 163 -13.90 -1.84 -23.75
CA ASN A 163 -13.43 -3.14 -23.25
C ASN A 163 -11.90 -3.21 -23.17
N LEU A 164 -11.35 -3.76 -22.10
CA LEU A 164 -9.91 -3.90 -21.85
C LEU A 164 -9.51 -5.38 -21.77
N THR A 165 -8.54 -5.80 -22.58
CA THR A 165 -7.96 -7.15 -22.50
C THR A 165 -6.69 -7.14 -21.66
N LEU A 166 -6.67 -7.93 -20.58
CA LEU A 166 -5.48 -8.17 -19.76
C LEU A 166 -4.70 -9.36 -20.32
N THR A 167 -3.48 -9.10 -20.79
CA THR A 167 -2.55 -10.10 -21.34
C THR A 167 -1.31 -10.18 -20.45
N GLY A 168 -1.49 -10.75 -19.26
CA GLY A 168 -0.44 -10.93 -18.25
C GLY A 168 0.33 -12.25 -18.39
N GLY A 169 1.39 -12.39 -17.61
CA GLY A 169 2.07 -13.68 -17.42
C GLY A 169 1.31 -14.68 -16.53
N SER A 170 1.89 -15.87 -16.37
CA SER A 170 1.48 -16.86 -15.35
C SER A 170 2.63 -17.06 -14.38
N ASN A 171 2.30 -17.29 -13.10
CA ASN A 171 3.27 -17.66 -12.06
C ASN A 171 4.08 -18.94 -12.39
N THR A 172 3.72 -19.68 -13.45
CA THR A 172 4.42 -20.88 -13.95
C THR A 172 5.22 -20.68 -15.24
N SER A 173 5.09 -19.56 -15.95
CA SER A 173 5.62 -19.39 -17.33
C SER A 173 6.83 -18.46 -17.45
N GLY A 174 7.49 -18.11 -16.35
CA GLY A 174 8.60 -17.16 -16.29
C GLY A 174 8.18 -15.70 -16.45
N THR A 175 7.18 -15.45 -17.30
CA THR A 175 6.51 -14.17 -17.49
C THR A 175 5.79 -13.72 -16.20
N ALA A 176 6.04 -12.50 -15.74
CA ALA A 176 5.42 -12.00 -14.51
C ALA A 176 3.96 -11.56 -14.77
N PRO A 177 3.01 -11.88 -13.85
CA PRO A 177 1.68 -11.26 -13.89
C PRO A 177 1.78 -9.75 -13.62
N ILE A 178 0.79 -8.99 -14.11
CA ILE A 178 0.61 -7.58 -13.77
C ILE A 178 0.15 -7.45 -12.31
N GLY A 179 0.66 -6.47 -11.57
CA GLY A 179 0.09 -6.04 -10.30
C GLY A 179 -0.91 -4.89 -10.50
N LEU A 180 -2.12 -5.02 -9.97
CA LEU A 180 -3.13 -3.95 -9.91
C LEU A 180 -3.35 -3.53 -8.45
N GLY A 181 -3.39 -2.23 -8.19
CA GLY A 181 -3.64 -1.64 -6.87
C GLY A 181 -4.63 -0.47 -6.84
N GLY A 182 -5.10 0.00 -8.01
CA GLY A 182 -6.14 1.03 -8.11
C GLY A 182 -7.52 0.45 -8.44
N ASP A 183 -8.56 1.18 -8.06
CA ASP A 183 -9.96 0.86 -8.41
C ASP A 183 -10.19 0.89 -9.93
N ILE A 184 -11.14 0.07 -10.40
CA ILE A 184 -11.50 -0.09 -11.82
C ILE A 184 -12.92 0.44 -12.04
N SER A 185 -13.07 1.42 -12.92
CA SER A 185 -14.29 2.20 -13.12
C SER A 185 -14.61 2.43 -14.60
N GLY A 186 -15.57 3.31 -14.91
CA GLY A 186 -16.01 3.58 -16.28
C GLY A 186 -17.07 2.58 -16.77
N THR A 187 -17.04 2.26 -18.07
CA THR A 187 -18.00 1.39 -18.77
C THR A 187 -17.29 0.42 -19.70
N GLY A 188 -17.71 -0.84 -19.72
CA GLY A 188 -17.17 -1.87 -20.63
C GLY A 188 -16.82 -3.16 -19.92
N THR A 189 -16.02 -4.01 -20.56
CA THR A 189 -15.65 -5.34 -20.06
C THR A 189 -14.14 -5.45 -19.89
N ILE A 190 -13.66 -5.72 -18.67
CA ILE A 190 -12.28 -6.12 -18.44
C ILE A 190 -12.16 -7.65 -18.54
N THR A 191 -11.33 -8.12 -19.46
CA THR A 191 -11.21 -9.54 -19.83
C THR A 191 -9.85 -10.07 -19.37
N ALA A 192 -9.85 -10.95 -18.37
CA ALA A 192 -8.64 -11.58 -17.84
C ALA A 192 -8.37 -12.92 -18.53
N SER A 193 -7.18 -13.07 -19.13
CA SER A 193 -6.76 -14.31 -19.81
C SER A 193 -5.84 -15.20 -18.97
N ASN A 194 -4.93 -14.61 -18.20
CA ASN A 194 -3.91 -15.27 -17.38
C ASN A 194 -4.00 -14.81 -15.91
N THR A 195 -2.89 -14.81 -15.16
CA THR A 195 -2.84 -14.32 -13.79
C THR A 195 -2.73 -12.79 -13.74
N THR A 196 -3.55 -12.18 -12.90
CA THR A 196 -3.49 -10.76 -12.50
C THR A 196 -3.33 -10.72 -10.99
N ASN A 197 -2.26 -10.08 -10.51
CA ASN A 197 -2.03 -9.93 -9.08
C ASN A 197 -2.81 -8.71 -8.56
N LEU A 198 -3.45 -8.84 -7.41
CA LEU A 198 -3.97 -7.72 -6.63
C LEU A 198 -2.94 -7.37 -5.56
N LEU A 199 -2.55 -6.10 -5.50
CA LEU A 199 -1.56 -5.58 -4.55
C LEU A 199 -2.23 -4.85 -3.38
N ASN A 200 -3.30 -4.11 -3.67
CA ASN A 200 -4.13 -3.39 -2.72
C ASN A 200 -5.56 -3.95 -2.74
N ASN A 201 -6.45 -3.43 -1.88
CA ASN A 201 -7.89 -3.59 -2.10
C ASN A 201 -8.27 -2.95 -3.45
N VAL A 202 -9.04 -3.67 -4.27
CA VAL A 202 -9.50 -3.19 -5.58
C VAL A 202 -11.02 -3.32 -5.68
N SER A 203 -11.67 -2.24 -6.06
CA SER A 203 -13.11 -2.14 -6.31
C SER A 203 -13.37 -2.09 -7.81
N ILE A 204 -14.41 -2.78 -8.26
CA ILE A 204 -14.84 -2.81 -9.67
C ILE A 204 -16.25 -2.18 -9.76
N GLY A 205 -16.33 -1.02 -10.39
CA GLY A 205 -17.52 -0.16 -10.43
C GLY A 205 -18.73 -0.76 -11.16
N SER A 206 -19.92 -0.21 -10.89
CA SER A 206 -21.22 -0.79 -11.27
C SER A 206 -21.45 -1.04 -12.75
N ASN A 207 -20.73 -0.33 -13.62
CA ASN A 207 -20.93 -0.39 -15.08
C ASN A 207 -19.77 -1.14 -15.79
N VAL A 208 -18.89 -1.78 -15.02
CA VAL A 208 -17.77 -2.61 -15.50
C VAL A 208 -18.16 -4.09 -15.40
N ASN A 209 -18.09 -4.80 -16.52
CA ASN A 209 -18.19 -6.25 -16.57
C ASN A 209 -16.81 -6.89 -16.40
N VAL A 210 -16.73 -8.08 -15.80
CA VAL A 210 -15.48 -8.87 -15.71
C VAL A 210 -15.65 -10.24 -16.35
N ALA A 211 -14.80 -10.56 -17.32
CA ALA A 211 -14.91 -11.76 -18.14
C ALA A 211 -13.56 -12.49 -18.34
N GLY A 212 -13.62 -13.66 -18.97
CA GLY A 212 -12.45 -14.46 -19.33
C GLY A 212 -12.09 -15.54 -18.29
N THR A 213 -11.13 -16.38 -18.63
CA THR A 213 -10.75 -17.57 -17.83
C THR A 213 -9.54 -17.35 -16.92
N GLY A 214 -9.18 -16.09 -16.68
CA GLY A 214 -8.01 -15.71 -15.88
C GLY A 214 -8.16 -15.95 -14.37
N THR A 215 -7.09 -15.61 -13.64
CA THR A 215 -7.03 -15.70 -12.18
C THR A 215 -6.69 -14.35 -11.56
N PHE A 216 -7.54 -13.84 -10.67
CA PHE A 216 -7.22 -12.70 -9.81
C PHE A 216 -6.59 -13.21 -8.52
N SER A 217 -5.26 -13.07 -8.39
CA SER A 217 -4.49 -13.54 -7.25
C SER A 217 -4.19 -12.37 -6.31
N ALA A 218 -4.81 -12.31 -5.14
CA ALA A 218 -4.30 -11.44 -4.09
C ALA A 218 -2.89 -11.90 -3.68
N VAL A 219 -2.01 -10.94 -3.49
CA VAL A 219 -0.67 -11.18 -2.96
C VAL A 219 -0.54 -10.43 -1.65
N GLN A 220 -0.22 -11.13 -0.57
CA GLN A 220 0.08 -10.47 0.68
C GLN A 220 1.40 -9.72 0.56
N ALA A 221 1.34 -8.40 0.71
CA ALA A 221 2.52 -7.57 0.75
C ALA A 221 3.22 -7.70 2.11
N MET A 222 4.56 -7.79 2.10
CA MET A 222 5.42 -7.30 3.17
C MET A 222 5.90 -5.92 2.73
N TYR A 223 5.61 -4.89 3.51
CA TYR A 223 6.10 -3.54 3.24
C TYR A 223 7.40 -3.32 4.00
N SER A 224 8.35 -2.60 3.42
CA SER A 224 9.56 -2.19 4.11
C SER A 224 9.94 -0.75 3.75
N THR A 225 10.32 0.01 4.77
CA THR A 225 11.01 1.29 4.62
C THR A 225 12.51 1.05 4.47
N SER A 226 13.18 1.87 3.66
CA SER A 226 14.63 1.77 3.46
C SER A 226 15.34 3.08 3.82
N TYR A 227 16.43 2.97 4.59
CA TYR A 227 16.91 4.04 5.49
C TYR A 227 17.71 5.14 4.78
N TYR A 228 18.60 4.79 3.84
CA TYR A 228 19.51 5.76 3.22
C TYR A 228 19.06 6.26 1.84
N ASP A 229 18.35 5.43 1.08
CA ASP A 229 17.67 5.79 -0.18
C ASP A 229 16.32 6.47 0.06
N ASN A 230 15.78 6.40 1.29
CA ASN A 230 14.52 7.03 1.72
C ASN A 230 13.29 6.51 0.96
N ALA A 231 13.32 5.24 0.54
CA ALA A 231 12.28 4.60 -0.25
C ALA A 231 11.30 3.78 0.62
N VAL A 232 10.18 3.39 0.00
CA VAL A 232 9.22 2.42 0.55
C VAL A 232 8.87 1.40 -0.53
N TYR A 233 9.04 0.11 -0.21
CA TYR A 233 8.87 -1.00 -1.15
C TYR A 233 7.81 -1.98 -0.66
N ALA A 234 7.08 -2.59 -1.60
CA ALA A 234 6.13 -3.66 -1.36
C ALA A 234 6.65 -4.98 -1.94
N PHE A 235 6.81 -6.01 -1.11
CA PHE A 235 7.32 -7.34 -1.46
C PHE A 235 6.24 -8.40 -1.33
N ASN A 236 6.31 -9.48 -2.10
CA ASN A 236 5.53 -10.69 -1.80
C ASN A 236 6.05 -11.31 -0.49
N SER A 237 5.24 -11.35 0.56
CA SER A 237 5.68 -11.74 1.91
C SER A 237 6.23 -13.18 2.02
N ALA A 238 5.82 -14.08 1.13
CA ALA A 238 6.25 -15.48 1.13
C ALA A 238 7.53 -15.75 0.30
N THR A 239 7.95 -14.80 -0.55
CA THR A 239 9.07 -15.00 -1.51
C THR A 239 10.06 -13.84 -1.60
N GLY A 240 9.76 -12.68 -1.00
CA GLY A 240 10.59 -11.47 -1.08
C GLY A 240 10.68 -10.83 -2.48
N LYS A 241 9.96 -11.34 -3.48
CA LYS A 241 9.91 -10.70 -4.81
C LYS A 241 9.25 -9.33 -4.72
N LEU A 242 9.91 -8.28 -5.25
CA LEU A 242 9.35 -6.93 -5.35
C LEU A 242 8.05 -6.93 -6.19
N LEU A 243 7.02 -6.26 -5.66
CA LEU A 243 5.70 -6.09 -6.29
C LEU A 243 5.53 -4.67 -6.83
N ALA A 244 5.86 -3.67 -6.02
CA ALA A 244 5.75 -2.26 -6.35
C ALA A 244 6.74 -1.41 -5.52
N THR A 245 7.09 -0.24 -6.04
CA THR A 245 7.79 0.82 -5.29
C THR A 245 6.77 1.89 -4.91
N LEU A 246 6.44 1.98 -3.63
CA LEU A 246 5.39 2.86 -3.09
C LEU A 246 5.92 4.29 -2.88
N TYR A 247 7.20 4.40 -2.51
CA TYR A 247 7.92 5.67 -2.48
C TYR A 247 9.28 5.49 -3.13
N ALA A 248 9.59 6.29 -4.16
CA ALA A 248 10.78 6.10 -4.98
C ALA A 248 12.05 6.54 -4.24
N PRO A 249 13.22 5.93 -4.56
CA PRO A 249 14.52 6.38 -4.06
C PRO A 249 14.73 7.88 -4.23
N GLN A 250 15.03 8.57 -3.13
CA GLN A 250 15.34 10.00 -3.14
C GLN A 250 16.85 10.17 -3.07
N HIS A 251 17.44 10.42 -4.25
CA HIS A 251 18.88 10.57 -4.42
C HIS A 251 19.48 11.55 -3.41
N ARG A 252 20.53 11.09 -2.73
CA ARG A 252 21.35 11.88 -1.82
C ARG A 252 22.66 12.24 -2.51
N PRO A 253 22.88 13.51 -2.92
CA PRO A 253 24.19 13.96 -3.38
C PRO A 253 25.24 13.71 -2.30
N SER A 254 26.34 13.04 -2.64
CA SER A 254 27.39 12.75 -1.66
C SER A 254 28.19 14.02 -1.30
N GLY A 255 28.86 13.99 -0.14
CA GLY A 255 29.84 15.01 0.23
C GLY A 255 29.40 16.17 1.15
N ASN A 256 28.15 16.22 1.65
CA ASN A 256 27.73 17.24 2.63
C ASN A 256 26.78 16.70 3.72
N PRO A 257 26.77 17.27 4.94
CA PRO A 257 25.71 17.09 5.92
C PRO A 257 24.57 18.10 5.67
N GLN A 258 23.33 17.59 5.50
CA GLN A 258 22.10 18.35 5.24
C GLN A 258 22.05 19.09 3.89
N PRO A 259 20.85 19.45 3.35
CA PRO A 259 19.49 19.30 3.92
C PRO A 259 18.91 17.88 3.81
N ALA A 260 17.65 17.73 4.22
CA ALA A 260 16.80 16.61 3.82
C ALA A 260 16.58 16.62 2.29
N PRO A 261 16.24 15.47 1.65
CA PRO A 261 15.80 15.46 0.26
C PRO A 261 14.52 16.29 0.07
N ALA A 262 14.17 16.60 -1.17
CA ALA A 262 13.05 17.48 -1.48
C ALA A 262 11.64 16.88 -1.17
N GLY A 263 11.56 15.57 -0.92
CA GLY A 263 10.31 14.88 -0.56
C GLY A 263 10.03 14.82 0.94
N LEU A 264 8.98 14.06 1.29
CA LEU A 264 8.45 13.99 2.65
C LEU A 264 9.24 13.05 3.57
N LEU A 265 9.89 12.03 3.01
CA LEU A 265 10.52 10.95 3.75
C LEU A 265 12.03 11.17 3.89
N PHE A 266 12.55 11.13 5.11
CA PHE A 266 13.98 11.26 5.38
C PHE A 266 14.42 10.39 6.58
N GLN A 267 15.22 9.37 6.27
CA GLN A 267 15.67 8.32 7.20
C GLN A 267 14.52 7.69 7.98
N PRO A 268 13.66 6.88 7.33
CA PRO A 268 12.58 6.17 8.01
C PRO A 268 13.11 5.16 9.03
N ALA A 269 12.57 5.19 10.24
CA ALA A 269 12.99 4.32 11.34
C ALA A 269 11.87 3.44 11.93
N GLY A 270 10.60 3.71 11.59
CA GLY A 270 9.45 2.96 12.09
C GLY A 270 8.37 2.78 11.03
N LEU A 271 7.71 1.63 11.03
CA LEU A 271 6.67 1.25 10.06
C LEU A 271 5.57 0.39 10.73
N GLU A 272 4.30 0.71 10.47
CA GLU A 272 3.13 -0.05 10.93
C GLU A 272 1.97 0.00 9.90
N VAL A 273 1.08 -0.98 9.92
CA VAL A 273 -0.21 -0.97 9.20
C VAL A 273 -1.31 -0.45 10.13
N GLY A 274 -1.92 0.68 9.78
CA GLY A 274 -2.99 1.29 10.56
C GLY A 274 -4.28 0.44 10.61
N PRO A 275 -5.20 0.77 11.54
CA PRO A 275 -6.50 0.11 11.59
C PRO A 275 -7.29 0.25 10.28
N ASP A 276 -7.13 1.37 9.57
CA ASP A 276 -7.66 1.62 8.21
C ASP A 276 -7.01 0.77 7.10
N GLY A 277 -5.80 0.25 7.34
CA GLY A 277 -5.01 -0.52 6.37
C GLY A 277 -3.91 0.27 5.66
N ASN A 278 -3.78 1.56 5.93
CA ASN A 278 -2.71 2.41 5.39
C ASN A 278 -1.38 2.20 6.12
N LEU A 279 -0.25 2.59 5.51
CA LEU A 279 1.05 2.52 6.18
C LEU A 279 1.30 3.79 6.98
N TYR A 280 1.85 3.65 8.17
CA TYR A 280 2.25 4.74 9.04
C TYR A 280 3.76 4.67 9.29
N ILE A 281 4.47 5.78 9.06
CA ILE A 281 5.93 5.81 8.93
C ILE A 281 6.53 6.91 9.79
N SER A 282 7.49 6.56 10.64
CA SER A 282 8.33 7.52 11.37
C SER A 282 9.47 7.99 10.48
N SER A 283 9.36 9.21 9.97
CA SER A 283 10.41 9.89 9.20
C SER A 283 11.36 10.62 10.17
N GLN A 284 12.42 9.92 10.59
CA GLN A 284 13.14 10.22 11.83
C GLN A 284 13.88 11.56 11.79
N LEU A 285 14.57 11.88 10.68
CA LEU A 285 15.43 13.06 10.60
C LEU A 285 14.70 14.35 10.18
N ASN A 286 13.39 14.30 9.90
CA ASN A 286 12.59 15.51 9.63
C ASN A 286 11.35 15.65 10.52
N ASN A 287 11.25 14.90 11.64
CA ASN A 287 10.21 15.01 12.67
C ASN A 287 8.76 14.82 12.16
N LYS A 288 8.52 13.98 11.15
CA LYS A 288 7.16 13.70 10.68
C LYS A 288 6.76 12.27 10.98
N ILE A 289 5.49 12.08 11.35
CA ILE A 289 4.80 10.81 11.05
C ILE A 289 4.12 11.01 9.72
N LEU A 290 4.46 10.18 8.74
CA LEU A 290 3.79 10.13 7.45
C LEU A 290 2.75 9.02 7.42
N ARG A 291 1.80 9.15 6.50
CA ARG A 291 0.95 8.05 6.04
C ARG A 291 1.23 7.80 4.56
N TYR A 292 1.33 6.54 4.14
CA TYR A 292 1.10 6.16 2.75
C TYR A 292 -0.31 5.60 2.61
N ASN A 293 -1.11 6.24 1.78
CA ASN A 293 -2.56 6.05 1.68
C ASN A 293 -2.89 5.25 0.40
N PHE A 294 -3.25 3.97 0.55
CA PHE A 294 -3.49 3.07 -0.59
C PHE A 294 -4.73 3.45 -1.42
N ALA A 295 -5.66 4.23 -0.87
CA ALA A 295 -6.87 4.65 -1.59
C ALA A 295 -6.63 5.85 -2.53
N THR A 296 -5.56 6.60 -2.31
CA THR A 296 -5.18 7.77 -3.13
C THR A 296 -3.77 7.66 -3.72
N ASP A 297 -3.04 6.57 -3.41
CA ASP A 297 -1.67 6.29 -3.86
C ASP A 297 -0.64 7.35 -3.42
N GLN A 298 -0.89 8.01 -2.29
CA GLN A 298 -0.17 9.19 -1.82
C GLN A 298 0.71 8.92 -0.60
N MET A 299 1.87 9.56 -0.53
CA MET A 299 2.59 9.81 0.72
C MET A 299 2.17 11.18 1.28
N GLU A 300 1.65 11.24 2.50
CA GLU A 300 1.13 12.47 3.15
C GLU A 300 1.64 12.63 4.59
N THR A 301 1.56 13.84 5.16
CA THR A 301 1.95 14.09 6.56
C THR A 301 0.77 13.83 7.50
N PHE A 302 0.88 12.82 8.37
CA PHE A 302 -0.13 12.49 9.38
C PHE A 302 0.04 13.29 10.68
N ILE A 303 1.27 13.43 11.17
CA ILE A 303 1.65 14.33 12.27
C ILE A 303 2.88 15.13 11.84
N SER A 304 2.80 16.46 11.95
CA SER A 304 3.80 17.37 11.41
C SER A 304 4.99 17.61 12.36
N ASP A 305 6.07 18.05 11.73
CA ASP A 305 7.30 18.54 12.36
C ASP A 305 7.03 19.64 13.39
N THR A 306 6.10 20.56 13.13
CA THR A 306 5.67 21.58 14.11
C THR A 306 5.12 20.95 15.40
N VAL A 307 4.40 19.83 15.33
CA VAL A 307 3.86 19.12 16.50
C VAL A 307 4.99 18.40 17.23
N LEU A 308 5.76 17.55 16.55
CA LEU A 308 6.81 16.75 17.18
C LEU A 308 7.97 17.61 17.72
N GLN A 309 8.41 18.65 16.98
CA GLN A 309 9.40 19.61 17.45
C GLN A 309 8.89 20.43 18.64
N GLY A 310 7.59 20.78 18.66
CA GLY A 310 6.96 21.46 19.80
C GLY A 310 7.05 20.63 21.08
N ILE A 311 6.76 19.32 20.98
CA ILE A 311 6.88 18.36 22.09
C ILE A 311 8.35 18.23 22.52
N ALA A 312 9.27 17.98 21.59
CA ALA A 312 10.70 17.85 21.89
C ALA A 312 11.26 19.09 22.62
N SER A 313 10.88 20.28 22.16
CA SER A 313 11.34 21.55 22.73
C SER A 313 10.79 21.78 24.15
N ALA A 314 9.59 21.29 24.46
CA ALA A 314 9.04 21.32 25.82
C ALA A 314 9.86 20.45 26.79
N GLU A 315 10.37 19.30 26.33
CA GLU A 315 11.28 18.44 27.09
C GLU A 315 12.76 18.88 27.00
N SER A 316 13.03 20.11 26.52
CA SER A 316 14.38 20.65 26.30
C SER A 316 15.27 19.81 25.38
N GLN A 317 14.66 19.04 24.48
CA GLN A 317 15.35 18.27 23.43
C GLN A 317 15.43 19.08 22.14
N THR A 318 16.50 18.87 21.37
CA THR A 318 16.69 19.51 20.06
C THR A 318 15.84 18.89 18.97
N ASN A 319 15.43 17.63 19.13
CA ASN A 319 14.76 16.81 18.11
C ASN A 319 13.77 15.85 18.78
N PHE A 320 12.68 15.46 18.11
CA PHE A 320 11.83 14.36 18.59
C PHE A 320 12.41 13.01 18.13
N ALA A 321 12.92 12.96 16.89
CA ALA A 321 13.46 11.74 16.27
C ALA A 321 12.48 10.56 16.39
N PRO A 322 11.32 10.59 15.72
CA PRO A 322 10.35 9.49 15.81
C PRO A 322 10.99 8.20 15.29
N ALA A 323 10.85 7.10 16.04
CA ALA A 323 11.34 5.77 15.64
C ALA A 323 10.20 4.74 15.71
N GLY A 324 10.22 3.79 16.65
CA GLY A 324 9.15 2.80 16.77
C GLY A 324 7.78 3.45 16.97
N LEU A 325 6.80 2.96 16.22
CA LEU A 325 5.41 3.43 16.26
C LEU A 325 4.47 2.22 16.21
N ARG A 326 3.38 2.24 16.99
CA ARG A 326 2.33 1.20 16.98
C ARG A 326 0.98 1.84 17.28
N PHE A 327 -0.09 1.35 16.66
CA PHE A 327 -1.44 1.66 17.11
C PHE A 327 -1.76 0.85 18.37
N GLY A 328 -2.39 1.49 19.35
CA GLY A 328 -2.86 0.84 20.57
C GLY A 328 -4.23 0.18 20.42
N PRO A 329 -4.65 -0.64 21.41
CA PRO A 329 -6.00 -1.23 21.44
C PRO A 329 -7.11 -0.20 21.70
N ASP A 330 -6.75 1.03 22.06
CA ASP A 330 -7.60 2.23 22.09
C ASP A 330 -7.80 2.89 20.72
N GLY A 331 -7.00 2.52 19.71
CA GLY A 331 -7.04 3.09 18.35
C GLY A 331 -6.12 4.30 18.15
N ASP A 332 -5.46 4.76 19.21
CA ASP A 332 -4.52 5.88 19.20
C ASP A 332 -3.12 5.45 18.77
N LEU A 333 -2.28 6.40 18.32
CA LEU A 333 -0.92 6.10 17.83
C LEU A 333 0.14 6.35 18.90
N TYR A 334 0.87 5.32 19.30
CA TYR A 334 2.02 5.39 20.19
C TYR A 334 3.31 5.55 19.37
N VAL A 335 4.18 6.49 19.76
CA VAL A 335 5.46 6.78 19.08
C VAL A 335 6.59 6.99 20.11
N SER A 336 7.74 6.39 19.84
CA SER A 336 8.97 6.63 20.61
C SER A 336 9.68 7.93 20.20
N MET A 337 9.97 8.79 21.16
CA MET A 337 10.91 9.91 21.02
C MET A 337 12.35 9.36 21.18
N ASN A 338 13.04 9.07 20.08
CA ASN A 338 14.30 8.31 20.05
C ASN A 338 15.50 9.20 20.42
N VAL A 339 15.54 9.63 21.69
CA VAL A 339 16.60 10.47 22.26
C VAL A 339 17.07 9.90 23.60
N GLY A 340 18.12 10.49 24.17
CA GLY A 340 18.81 9.94 25.35
C GLY A 340 19.81 8.85 25.00
N PHE A 341 20.63 9.09 23.96
CA PHE A 341 21.71 8.20 23.47
C PHE A 341 22.83 7.92 24.50
N THR A 342 22.85 8.61 25.64
CA THR A 342 23.83 8.37 26.71
C THR A 342 23.12 7.91 27.98
N SER A 343 23.67 6.88 28.64
CA SER A 343 23.13 6.34 29.90
C SER A 343 23.14 7.35 31.06
N ALA A 344 23.87 8.46 30.92
CA ALA A 344 23.90 9.60 31.84
C ALA A 344 22.79 10.65 31.58
N SER A 345 22.03 10.55 30.49
CA SER A 345 20.99 11.53 30.11
C SER A 345 19.83 10.85 29.39
N LYS A 346 19.08 10.04 30.13
CA LYS A 346 17.84 9.42 29.66
C LYS A 346 16.74 10.47 29.45
N SER A 347 16.64 11.01 28.25
CA SER A 347 15.59 11.97 27.85
C SER A 347 14.53 11.38 26.91
N GLY A 348 14.63 10.10 26.56
CA GLY A 348 13.65 9.42 25.72
C GLY A 348 12.31 9.27 26.43
N ALA A 349 11.24 9.25 25.65
CA ALA A 349 9.87 9.08 26.14
C ALA A 349 9.00 8.38 25.08
N ILE A 350 7.86 7.82 25.50
CA ILE A 350 6.78 7.42 24.58
C ILE A 350 5.64 8.42 24.68
N TYR A 351 5.13 8.85 23.54
CA TYR A 351 3.92 9.66 23.45
C TYR A 351 2.82 8.86 22.76
N ARG A 352 1.61 8.96 23.29
CA ARG A 352 0.40 8.61 22.57
C ARG A 352 -0.17 9.87 21.93
N PHE A 353 -0.48 9.80 20.65
CA PHE A 353 -1.18 10.83 19.89
C PHE A 353 -2.61 10.34 19.70
N ASP A 354 -3.58 11.15 20.14
CA ASP A 354 -4.98 10.74 20.09
C ASP A 354 -5.48 10.80 18.63
N VAL A 355 -6.25 9.80 18.19
CA VAL A 355 -6.63 9.62 16.77
C VAL A 355 -8.15 9.60 16.60
N SER A 356 -8.64 10.47 15.71
CA SER A 356 -10.02 10.46 15.25
C SER A 356 -10.19 9.51 14.07
N SER A 357 -11.24 8.68 14.08
CA SER A 357 -11.68 7.85 12.94
C SER A 357 -12.85 8.45 12.16
N SER A 358 -13.31 9.64 12.54
CA SER A 358 -14.44 10.34 11.92
C SER A 358 -14.09 10.85 10.51
N GLY A 359 -14.48 10.09 9.48
CA GLY A 359 -14.19 10.42 8.08
C GLY A 359 -12.84 9.90 7.58
N GLY A 360 -12.29 8.87 8.25
CA GLY A 360 -10.93 8.38 8.04
C GLY A 360 -10.05 8.66 9.26
N LEU A 361 -8.89 8.01 9.36
CA LEU A 361 -7.97 8.24 10.46
C LEU A 361 -7.29 9.62 10.33
N SER A 362 -7.25 10.36 11.42
CA SER A 362 -6.67 11.71 11.51
C SER A 362 -6.15 11.99 12.93
N TYR A 363 -5.04 12.72 13.05
CA TYR A 363 -4.54 13.18 14.36
C TYR A 363 -5.53 14.17 15.00
N ALA A 364 -5.99 13.90 16.22
CA ALA A 364 -7.02 14.68 16.90
C ALA A 364 -6.51 16.02 17.50
N GLY A 365 -5.20 16.29 17.40
CA GLY A 365 -4.56 17.52 17.90
C GLY A 365 -4.04 17.43 19.33
N THR A 366 -4.35 16.37 20.06
CA THR A 366 -3.92 16.13 21.45
C THR A 366 -3.00 14.92 21.58
N ASN A 367 -2.08 14.97 22.54
CA ASN A 367 -1.16 13.89 22.85
C ASN A 367 -0.88 13.82 24.36
N THR A 368 -0.53 12.63 24.82
CA THR A 368 -0.22 12.31 26.22
C THR A 368 1.16 11.66 26.30
N ARG A 369 2.02 12.16 27.22
CA ARG A 369 3.25 11.48 27.59
C ARG A 369 2.91 10.20 28.34
N VAL A 370 3.20 9.04 27.77
CA VAL A 370 2.86 7.72 28.36
C VAL A 370 3.87 7.35 29.44
N VAL A 371 5.15 7.54 29.14
CA VAL A 371 6.31 7.25 30.00
C VAL A 371 7.51 8.08 29.53
N ASP A 372 8.40 8.45 30.44
CA ASP A 372 9.65 9.19 30.19
C ASP A 372 10.86 8.50 30.83
N ASN A 373 12.01 9.20 30.88
CA ASN A 373 13.26 8.71 31.47
C ASN A 373 13.75 7.40 30.82
N MET A 374 13.49 7.26 29.52
CA MET A 374 13.87 6.10 28.69
C MET A 374 15.24 6.31 28.05
N SER A 375 15.96 5.21 27.80
CA SER A 375 17.33 5.24 27.25
C SER A 375 17.30 4.90 25.76
N GLN A 376 17.09 5.92 24.92
CA GLN A 376 16.86 5.78 23.47
C GLN A 376 15.80 4.72 23.13
N PRO A 377 14.50 4.97 23.43
CA PRO A 377 13.44 4.02 23.12
C PRO A 377 13.31 3.82 21.61
N ALA A 378 13.38 2.58 21.14
CA ALA A 378 13.25 2.21 19.73
C ALA A 378 11.94 1.44 19.50
N GLY A 379 12.00 0.12 19.29
CA GLY A 379 10.83 -0.70 18.99
C GLY A 379 9.79 -0.68 20.11
N LEU A 380 8.54 -0.84 19.67
CA LEU A 380 7.34 -0.92 20.49
C LEU A 380 6.55 -2.18 20.11
N ALA A 381 5.95 -2.83 21.10
CA ALA A 381 4.96 -3.90 20.88
C ALA A 381 3.89 -3.83 21.98
N PHE A 382 2.62 -4.03 21.62
CA PHE A 382 1.59 -4.31 22.62
C PHE A 382 1.63 -5.79 23.03
N GLY A 383 1.14 -6.10 24.23
CA GLY A 383 1.01 -7.48 24.71
C GLY A 383 -0.01 -8.30 23.91
N ILE A 384 -0.03 -9.61 24.17
CA ILE A 384 -0.96 -10.55 23.52
C ILE A 384 -1.99 -11.10 24.53
N GLY A 385 -3.10 -11.61 24.00
CA GLY A 385 -4.16 -12.22 24.81
C GLY A 385 -4.75 -11.25 25.84
N SER A 386 -4.70 -11.63 27.12
CA SER A 386 -5.21 -10.83 28.25
C SER A 386 -4.32 -9.65 28.65
N ASP A 387 -3.12 -9.52 28.10
CA ASP A 387 -2.16 -8.45 28.39
C ASP A 387 -2.08 -7.39 27.28
N SER A 388 -3.04 -7.39 26.35
CA SER A 388 -3.07 -6.50 25.18
C SER A 388 -3.16 -5.00 25.47
N SER A 389 -3.49 -4.60 26.70
CA SER A 389 -3.41 -3.21 27.16
C SER A 389 -2.00 -2.77 27.60
N SER A 390 -1.04 -3.69 27.69
CA SER A 390 0.34 -3.40 28.11
C SER A 390 1.22 -3.08 26.91
N LEU A 391 2.04 -2.02 27.04
CA LEU A 391 3.06 -1.63 26.07
C LEU A 391 4.45 -2.11 26.50
N TYR A 392 5.17 -2.72 25.58
CA TYR A 392 6.55 -3.19 25.71
C TYR A 392 7.48 -2.31 24.86
N ILE A 393 8.63 -1.94 25.42
CA ILE A 393 9.50 -0.88 24.89
C ILE A 393 10.97 -1.32 24.92
N GLY A 394 11.64 -1.34 23.77
CA GLY A 394 13.09 -1.57 23.67
C GLY A 394 13.89 -0.32 24.06
N ASN A 395 14.80 -0.44 25.04
CA ASN A 395 15.73 0.63 25.43
C ASN A 395 17.10 0.42 24.77
N SER A 396 17.38 1.11 23.67
CA SER A 396 18.48 0.75 22.75
C SER A 396 19.88 0.85 23.32
N VAL A 397 20.14 1.59 24.41
CA VAL A 397 21.50 1.85 24.90
C VAL A 397 21.80 1.06 26.18
N PHE A 398 22.47 -0.09 26.03
CA PHE A 398 22.82 -1.03 27.11
C PHE A 398 21.62 -1.39 28.00
N GLY A 399 20.45 -1.55 27.37
CA GLY A 399 19.17 -1.65 28.03
C GLY A 399 18.54 -3.04 27.94
N GLY A 400 17.27 -3.09 28.32
CA GLY A 400 16.41 -4.25 28.18
C GLY A 400 14.99 -3.80 27.79
N ILE A 401 14.02 -4.69 27.92
CA ILE A 401 12.63 -4.39 27.60
C ILE A 401 11.91 -3.85 28.85
N SER A 402 11.34 -2.66 28.73
CA SER A 402 10.45 -2.07 29.74
C SER A 402 8.98 -2.38 29.42
N LYS A 403 8.14 -2.46 30.45
CA LYS A 403 6.69 -2.66 30.34
C LYS A 403 5.91 -1.53 31.02
N VAL A 404 4.88 -1.02 30.36
CA VAL A 404 3.86 -0.11 30.91
C VAL A 404 2.51 -0.81 30.81
N ALA A 405 1.96 -1.24 31.95
CA ALA A 405 0.66 -1.90 31.99
C ALA A 405 -0.48 -0.87 31.84
N ASN A 406 -1.55 -1.25 31.13
CA ASN A 406 -2.71 -0.38 30.83
C ASN A 406 -2.32 0.96 30.18
N ALA A 407 -1.43 0.90 29.19
CA ALA A 407 -0.93 2.05 28.44
C ALA A 407 -2.03 2.98 27.86
N PRO A 408 -3.23 2.50 27.47
CA PRO A 408 -4.39 3.36 27.11
C PRO A 408 -4.90 4.32 28.19
N SER A 409 -4.43 4.16 29.43
CA SER A 409 -4.75 5.02 30.58
C SER A 409 -3.51 5.63 31.25
N ALA A 410 -2.32 5.39 30.70
CA ALA A 410 -1.05 5.81 31.29
C ALA A 410 -0.72 7.27 30.95
N SER A 411 -0.29 8.02 31.97
CA SER A 411 0.23 9.37 31.83
C SER A 411 1.43 9.53 32.77
N SER A 412 2.61 9.77 32.19
CA SER A 412 3.93 9.76 32.86
C SER A 412 4.10 8.58 33.82
N ALA A 413 3.74 7.38 33.37
CA ALA A 413 3.73 6.17 34.18
C ALA A 413 5.15 5.66 34.44
N THR A 414 5.43 5.20 35.66
CA THR A 414 6.67 4.51 36.00
C THR A 414 6.68 3.12 35.34
N PRO A 415 7.63 2.81 34.44
CA PRO A 415 7.70 1.51 33.79
C PRO A 415 8.27 0.44 34.73
N THR A 416 7.90 -0.82 34.52
CA THR A 416 8.59 -1.97 35.12
C THR A 416 9.62 -2.54 34.15
N THR A 417 10.64 -3.22 34.67
CA THR A 417 11.53 -4.06 33.86
C THR A 417 10.79 -5.35 33.52
N PHE A 418 10.76 -5.72 32.23
CA PHE A 418 10.26 -7.01 31.77
C PHE A 418 11.45 -7.94 31.44
N VAL A 419 12.31 -7.52 30.51
CA VAL A 419 13.62 -8.15 30.27
C VAL A 419 14.70 -7.27 30.89
N SER A 420 15.48 -7.83 31.81
CA SER A 420 16.63 -7.12 32.41
C SER A 420 17.74 -6.86 31.38
N PRO A 421 18.46 -5.73 31.45
CA PRO A 421 19.64 -5.49 30.61
C PRO A 421 20.65 -6.63 30.72
N ASN A 422 21.29 -6.99 29.60
CA ASN A 422 22.22 -8.12 29.46
C ASN A 422 21.61 -9.50 29.81
N SER A 423 20.28 -9.63 29.97
CA SER A 423 19.61 -10.94 29.96
C SER A 423 19.80 -11.58 28.59
N GLY A 424 20.19 -12.86 28.52
CA GLY A 424 20.53 -13.51 27.26
C GLY A 424 21.70 -12.90 26.48
N GLY A 425 22.42 -11.93 27.05
CA GLY A 425 23.43 -11.14 26.32
C GLY A 425 22.90 -9.89 25.62
N LEU A 426 21.62 -9.53 25.78
CA LEU A 426 20.98 -8.38 25.13
C LEU A 426 21.62 -7.02 25.50
N GLN A 427 22.05 -6.24 24.50
CA GLN A 427 22.66 -4.92 24.69
C GLN A 427 21.92 -3.78 23.99
N PHE A 428 21.52 -3.96 22.72
CA PHE A 428 20.89 -2.92 21.88
C PHE A 428 19.52 -3.37 21.35
N PRO A 429 18.49 -3.58 22.22
CA PRO A 429 17.15 -3.99 21.78
C PRO A 429 16.52 -2.96 20.83
N ALA A 430 16.39 -3.33 19.55
CA ALA A 430 15.79 -2.49 18.51
C ALA A 430 14.39 -2.97 18.15
N GLY A 431 14.27 -4.02 17.35
CA GLY A 431 12.99 -4.66 17.04
C GLY A 431 12.52 -5.57 18.17
N LEU A 432 11.20 -5.63 18.38
CA LEU A 432 10.59 -6.66 19.22
C LEU A 432 9.18 -7.02 18.72
N ASN A 433 8.86 -8.31 18.74
CA ASN A 433 7.60 -8.83 18.20
C ASN A 433 7.21 -10.15 18.87
N TRP A 434 5.91 -10.45 18.95
CA TRP A 434 5.42 -11.69 19.55
C TRP A 434 5.32 -12.80 18.50
N GLY A 435 5.91 -13.95 18.80
CA GLY A 435 5.85 -15.14 17.94
C GLY A 435 4.47 -15.81 17.93
N PRO A 436 4.18 -16.64 16.91
CA PRO A 436 2.93 -17.42 16.83
C PRO A 436 2.83 -18.49 17.94
N ASP A 437 3.91 -18.73 18.67
CA ASP A 437 4.00 -19.59 19.86
C ASP A 437 3.79 -18.83 21.20
N GLY A 438 3.71 -17.50 21.16
CA GLY A 438 3.40 -16.64 22.32
C GLY A 438 4.61 -16.06 23.06
N ASP A 439 5.83 -16.28 22.57
CA ASP A 439 7.07 -15.75 23.15
C ASP A 439 7.49 -14.43 22.47
N LEU A 440 8.25 -13.58 23.17
CA LEU A 440 8.77 -12.32 22.65
C LEU A 440 10.14 -12.53 21.98
N TYR A 441 10.21 -12.22 20.69
CA TYR A 441 11.44 -12.19 19.90
C TYR A 441 11.97 -10.75 19.86
N VAL A 442 13.27 -10.56 20.07
CA VAL A 442 13.93 -9.24 20.17
C VAL A 442 15.20 -9.24 19.33
N THR A 443 15.42 -8.22 18.49
CA THR A 443 16.70 -8.01 17.80
C THR A 443 17.69 -7.21 18.63
N ASP A 444 18.96 -7.57 18.57
CA ASP A 444 20.07 -6.80 19.13
C ASP A 444 20.86 -6.12 18.00
N LEU A 445 20.77 -4.80 17.94
CA LEU A 445 21.27 -3.97 16.84
C LEU A 445 22.80 -3.85 16.78
N ALA A 446 23.53 -4.45 17.72
CA ALA A 446 24.98 -4.67 17.65
C ALA A 446 25.91 -3.42 17.66
N ALA A 447 25.37 -2.23 17.92
CA ALA A 447 25.96 -0.93 17.55
C ALA A 447 27.37 -0.59 18.09
N VAL A 448 27.92 -1.36 19.04
CA VAL A 448 29.25 -1.12 19.64
C VAL A 448 30.26 -2.26 19.38
N PHE A 449 29.83 -3.45 18.95
CA PHE A 449 30.71 -4.61 18.79
C PHE A 449 30.49 -5.46 17.52
N GLY A 450 29.45 -5.20 16.73
CA GLY A 450 29.17 -5.94 15.50
C GLY A 450 28.54 -7.33 15.69
N TYR A 451 28.25 -7.76 16.92
CA TYR A 451 27.51 -8.99 17.20
C TYR A 451 25.99 -8.78 17.08
N GLY A 452 25.42 -9.03 15.91
CA GLY A 452 23.97 -9.04 15.70
C GLY A 452 23.36 -10.37 16.10
N GLN A 453 22.19 -10.34 16.73
CA GLN A 453 21.50 -11.54 17.23
C GLN A 453 19.97 -11.30 17.33
N VAL A 454 19.21 -12.40 17.38
CA VAL A 454 17.78 -12.45 17.74
C VAL A 454 17.63 -13.35 18.97
N LEU A 455 17.08 -12.78 20.04
CA LEU A 455 16.92 -13.44 21.34
C LEU A 455 15.43 -13.65 21.64
N ARG A 456 15.10 -14.81 22.24
CA ARG A 456 13.74 -15.20 22.60
C ARG A 456 13.54 -15.15 24.12
N TYR A 457 12.41 -14.60 24.53
CA TYR A 457 11.98 -14.49 25.93
C TYR A 457 10.55 -15.02 26.09
N ASP A 458 10.26 -15.66 27.20
CA ASP A 458 8.89 -16.12 27.47
C ASP A 458 7.95 -14.96 27.82
N SER A 459 6.65 -15.25 27.92
CA SER A 459 5.63 -14.28 28.34
C SER A 459 5.82 -13.67 29.75
N SER A 460 6.81 -14.12 30.53
CA SER A 460 7.22 -13.52 31.81
C SER A 460 8.47 -12.62 31.70
N GLY A 461 9.17 -12.65 30.56
CA GLY A 461 10.43 -11.92 30.33
C GLY A 461 11.68 -12.74 30.64
N ALA A 462 11.54 -14.03 30.95
CA ALA A 462 12.67 -14.93 31.17
C ALA A 462 13.31 -15.33 29.83
N PHE A 463 14.63 -15.35 29.78
CA PHE A 463 15.38 -15.74 28.57
C PHE A 463 15.20 -17.23 28.26
N VAL A 464 14.82 -17.53 27.02
CA VAL A 464 14.64 -18.91 26.52
C VAL A 464 15.91 -19.36 25.79
N ASN A 465 16.26 -18.69 24.69
CA ASN A 465 17.47 -18.97 23.91
C ASN A 465 17.85 -17.81 22.97
N GLU A 466 19.10 -17.84 22.52
CA GLU A 466 19.55 -17.21 21.28
C GLU A 466 18.94 -18.01 20.12
N VAL A 467 18.17 -17.36 19.24
CA VAL A 467 17.49 -17.99 18.10
C VAL A 467 18.38 -17.91 16.87
N VAL A 468 18.82 -16.70 16.54
CA VAL A 468 19.73 -16.45 15.43
C VAL A 468 20.91 -15.63 15.97
N GLY A 469 22.11 -16.07 15.69
CA GLY A 469 23.36 -15.47 16.15
C GLY A 469 24.52 -16.33 15.70
N SER A 470 25.69 -16.20 16.33
CA SER A 470 26.92 -16.77 15.77
C SER A 470 27.88 -17.34 16.82
N PRO A 471 28.22 -18.65 16.74
CA PRO A 471 29.36 -19.18 17.47
C PRO A 471 30.64 -18.60 16.88
N VAL A 472 31.30 -17.73 17.67
CA VAL A 472 32.37 -16.74 17.34
C VAL A 472 33.64 -17.25 16.61
N PHE A 473 33.64 -18.47 16.09
CA PHE A 473 34.79 -19.16 15.50
C PHE A 473 34.65 -19.48 14.00
N PHE A 474 33.42 -19.59 13.45
CA PHE A 474 33.22 -19.83 12.01
C PHE A 474 31.90 -19.21 11.48
N PRO A 475 31.96 -18.27 10.50
CA PRO A 475 30.76 -17.68 9.92
C PRO A 475 29.90 -18.73 9.19
N GLN A 476 28.57 -18.57 9.27
CA GLN A 476 27.58 -19.45 8.63
C GLN A 476 26.66 -18.67 7.68
N PRO A 477 25.98 -19.32 6.73
CA PRO A 477 24.85 -18.73 6.03
C PRO A 477 23.81 -18.20 7.04
N GLY A 478 23.34 -16.97 6.83
CA GLY A 478 22.41 -16.31 7.76
C GLY A 478 23.02 -15.66 9.00
N ASP A 479 24.34 -15.70 9.21
CA ASP A 479 25.01 -15.05 10.35
C ASP A 479 24.70 -13.53 10.40
N LEU A 480 24.25 -13.05 11.56
CA LEU A 480 23.84 -11.66 11.82
C LEU A 480 24.99 -10.74 12.26
N ASN A 481 26.22 -11.24 12.36
CA ASN A 481 27.42 -10.44 12.59
C ASN A 481 27.57 -9.33 11.53
N ASN A 482 27.69 -8.09 12.01
CA ASN A 482 27.71 -6.84 11.23
C ASN A 482 26.46 -6.63 10.35
N GLN A 483 25.36 -7.36 10.57
CA GLN A 483 24.13 -7.18 9.79
C GLN A 483 23.18 -6.14 10.39
N PHE A 484 23.40 -5.74 11.65
CA PHE A 484 22.62 -4.72 12.36
C PHE A 484 21.11 -5.00 12.24
N PRO A 485 20.63 -6.09 12.87
CA PRO A 485 19.23 -6.51 12.76
C PRO A 485 18.34 -5.49 13.49
N SER A 486 17.55 -4.74 12.72
CA SER A 486 16.77 -3.61 13.18
C SER A 486 15.31 -3.96 13.50
N ASP A 487 14.78 -5.04 12.90
CA ASP A 487 13.41 -5.49 13.12
C ASP A 487 13.24 -7.01 12.98
N VAL A 488 12.18 -7.54 13.59
CA VAL A 488 11.82 -8.96 13.57
C VAL A 488 10.32 -9.14 13.39
N LEU A 489 9.94 -10.02 12.46
CA LEU A 489 8.56 -10.32 12.12
C LEU A 489 8.41 -11.77 11.66
N PHE A 490 7.19 -12.20 11.39
CA PHE A 490 6.90 -13.57 10.95
C PHE A 490 6.20 -13.55 9.59
N ASP A 491 6.59 -14.45 8.69
CA ASP A 491 5.88 -14.64 7.43
C ASP A 491 4.55 -15.40 7.65
N PRO A 492 3.62 -15.42 6.67
CA PRO A 492 2.32 -16.06 6.85
C PRO A 492 2.35 -17.59 7.07
N SER A 493 3.52 -18.23 6.92
CA SER A 493 3.74 -19.65 7.23
C SER A 493 4.30 -19.87 8.65
N GLY A 494 4.60 -18.78 9.38
CA GLY A 494 5.21 -18.81 10.71
C GLY A 494 6.74 -18.83 10.70
N ASN A 495 7.39 -18.61 9.55
CA ASN A 495 8.85 -18.49 9.49
C ASN A 495 9.31 -17.15 10.09
N LEU A 496 10.48 -17.14 10.71
CA LEU A 496 11.10 -15.94 11.27
C LEU A 496 11.74 -15.10 10.16
N LEU A 497 11.38 -13.81 10.08
CA LEU A 497 12.02 -12.83 9.21
C LEU A 497 12.83 -11.84 10.06
N VAL A 498 14.08 -11.59 9.66
CA VAL A 498 14.98 -10.64 10.31
C VAL A 498 15.38 -9.55 9.31
N VAL A 499 15.08 -8.30 9.67
CA VAL A 499 15.38 -7.11 8.86
C VAL A 499 16.76 -6.59 9.25
N CYS A 500 17.66 -6.45 8.27
CA CYS A 500 19.08 -6.16 8.48
C CYS A 500 19.51 -4.89 7.71
N LEU A 501 20.01 -3.88 8.42
CA LEU A 501 20.56 -2.66 7.82
C LEU A 501 21.89 -2.90 7.08
N GLY A 502 22.65 -3.92 7.48
CA GLY A 502 23.78 -4.47 6.72
C GLY A 502 25.02 -3.60 6.46
N PRO A 503 25.53 -2.74 7.37
CA PRO A 503 26.80 -2.06 7.15
C PRO A 503 27.98 -3.04 7.19
N LYS A 504 28.81 -3.07 6.14
CA LYS A 504 29.98 -3.96 6.10
C LYS A 504 31.00 -3.61 7.19
N GLY A 505 31.29 -4.59 8.05
CA GLY A 505 32.39 -4.51 9.02
C GLY A 505 33.74 -4.19 8.35
N PRO A 506 34.73 -3.64 9.07
CA PRO A 506 35.71 -2.70 8.53
C PRO A 506 36.71 -3.29 7.51
N THR A 507 36.28 -3.46 6.25
CA THR A 507 37.17 -3.57 5.10
C THR A 507 37.56 -2.17 4.63
N THR A 508 38.85 -1.86 4.68
CA THR A 508 39.41 -0.52 4.40
C THR A 508 39.04 0.01 3.00
N GLY A 509 38.16 1.02 2.95
CA GLY A 509 38.09 1.96 1.82
C GLY A 509 36.80 2.03 1.00
N SER A 510 35.76 1.25 1.31
CA SER A 510 34.48 1.29 0.59
C SER A 510 33.28 1.42 1.53
N ASN A 511 32.27 2.20 1.11
CA ASN A 511 31.04 2.49 1.86
C ASN A 511 29.98 1.39 1.63
N ASP A 512 30.37 0.13 1.71
CA ASP A 512 29.49 -0.98 1.32
C ASP A 512 28.45 -1.22 2.43
N TYR A 513 27.17 -1.06 2.10
CA TYR A 513 26.05 -1.51 2.92
C TYR A 513 25.30 -2.56 2.12
N GLU A 514 25.14 -3.77 2.66
CA GLU A 514 24.51 -4.93 2.03
C GLU A 514 23.23 -5.28 2.81
N GLY A 515 22.26 -4.36 2.82
CA GLY A 515 20.99 -4.54 3.52
C GLY A 515 20.18 -5.75 3.01
N SER A 516 19.46 -6.41 3.92
CA SER A 516 18.73 -7.64 3.58
C SER A 516 17.52 -7.87 4.49
N ILE A 517 16.58 -8.70 4.01
CA ILE A 517 15.53 -9.31 4.84
C ILE A 517 15.70 -10.82 4.70
N ARG A 518 16.02 -11.47 5.81
CA ARG A 518 16.47 -12.87 5.87
C ARG A 518 15.42 -13.76 6.49
N ARG A 519 15.21 -14.95 5.95
CA ARG A 519 14.27 -15.95 6.50
C ARG A 519 14.98 -17.10 7.18
N TYR A 520 14.42 -17.51 8.31
CA TYR A 520 14.79 -18.66 9.11
C TYR A 520 13.53 -19.43 9.48
N ASP A 521 13.64 -20.70 9.87
CA ASP A 521 12.56 -21.34 10.63
C ASP A 521 12.42 -20.69 12.04
N ILE A 522 11.33 -21.00 12.74
CA ILE A 522 11.06 -20.44 14.07
C ILE A 522 12.09 -20.85 15.16
N GLY A 523 12.91 -21.86 14.88
CA GLY A 523 14.03 -22.31 15.72
C GLY A 523 15.37 -21.66 15.36
N GLY A 524 15.45 -20.89 14.27
CA GLY A 524 16.64 -20.17 13.84
C GLY A 524 17.43 -20.81 12.69
N THR A 525 16.95 -21.91 12.08
CA THR A 525 17.64 -22.49 10.90
C THR A 525 17.47 -21.57 9.69
N TYR A 526 18.56 -21.03 9.14
CA TYR A 526 18.53 -20.18 7.96
C TYR A 526 18.00 -20.91 6.72
N ASP A 527 17.08 -20.25 5.99
CA ASP A 527 16.52 -20.69 4.71
C ASP A 527 17.17 -19.91 3.56
N GLN A 528 16.87 -18.61 3.45
CA GLN A 528 17.41 -17.72 2.42
C GLN A 528 17.25 -16.23 2.76
N ASP A 529 18.08 -15.39 2.15
CA ASP A 529 17.82 -13.96 1.99
C ASP A 529 16.66 -13.77 1.01
N ILE A 530 15.45 -13.49 1.51
CA ILE A 530 14.26 -13.27 0.65
C ILE A 530 14.34 -11.91 -0.05
N VAL A 531 14.96 -10.92 0.59
CA VAL A 531 15.30 -9.62 0.00
C VAL A 531 16.78 -9.36 0.24
N SER A 532 17.51 -8.97 -0.80
CA SER A 532 18.94 -8.62 -0.73
C SER A 532 19.22 -7.34 -1.51
N PHE A 533 20.18 -6.57 -1.00
CA PHE A 533 20.78 -5.41 -1.65
C PHE A 533 21.08 -5.66 -3.14
N SER A 534 21.57 -6.84 -3.53
CA SER A 534 21.91 -7.16 -4.92
C SER A 534 20.75 -7.07 -5.92
N ASN A 535 19.51 -7.09 -5.43
CA ASN A 535 18.29 -6.97 -6.24
C ASN A 535 17.88 -5.50 -6.46
N PHE A 536 18.59 -4.56 -5.84
CA PHE A 536 18.36 -3.12 -5.85
C PHE A 536 19.65 -2.40 -6.30
N PRO A 537 19.68 -1.80 -7.48
CA PRO A 537 20.92 -1.32 -8.09
C PRO A 537 21.33 0.08 -7.60
N ASP A 538 22.55 0.46 -7.97
CA ASP A 538 23.22 1.63 -7.45
C ASP A 538 22.84 2.94 -8.18
N THR A 539 22.05 3.79 -7.53
CA THR A 539 21.68 5.15 -7.99
C THR A 539 22.87 6.12 -8.04
N ASP A 540 24.01 5.83 -7.40
CA ASP A 540 25.19 6.70 -7.43
C ASP A 540 26.55 5.97 -7.26
N ALA A 541 26.79 5.03 -8.17
CA ALA A 541 28.11 4.43 -8.38
C ALA A 541 29.21 5.45 -8.78
N SER A 542 28.88 6.73 -8.94
CA SER A 542 29.77 7.79 -9.41
C SER A 542 30.38 8.62 -8.28
N ALA A 543 29.65 8.83 -7.17
CA ALA A 543 30.08 9.66 -6.04
C ALA A 543 30.16 8.90 -4.71
N GLY A 544 30.00 7.57 -4.71
CA GLY A 544 30.19 6.72 -3.53
C GLY A 544 29.06 6.82 -2.50
N GLY A 545 27.85 7.17 -2.96
CA GLY A 545 26.63 7.00 -2.20
C GLY A 545 26.19 5.54 -2.26
N ALA A 546 25.83 4.93 -1.13
CA ALA A 546 25.32 3.57 -1.12
C ALA A 546 23.89 3.54 -1.66
N SER A 547 23.64 2.74 -2.70
CA SER A 547 22.29 2.48 -3.20
C SER A 547 22.04 1.01 -3.50
N GLY A 548 20.99 0.55 -2.85
CA GLY A 548 20.39 -0.76 -2.79
C GLY A 548 19.54 -0.76 -1.52
N ILE A 549 18.66 -1.75 -1.32
CA ILE A 549 17.78 -1.71 -0.15
C ILE A 549 18.59 -1.81 1.16
N ILE A 550 18.34 -0.89 2.07
CA ILE A 550 18.90 -0.87 3.43
C ILE A 550 17.70 -0.79 4.39
N PRO A 551 17.00 -1.91 4.60
CA PRO A 551 15.67 -1.92 5.19
C PRO A 551 15.75 -1.63 6.69
N SER A 552 14.92 -0.70 7.18
CA SER A 552 14.93 -0.26 8.58
C SER A 552 13.88 -0.95 9.44
N GLN A 553 12.65 -1.05 8.94
CA GLN A 553 11.59 -1.88 9.51
C GLN A 553 10.79 -2.54 8.38
N ALA A 554 10.07 -3.60 8.73
CA ALA A 554 9.15 -4.27 7.81
C ALA A 554 7.86 -4.67 8.53
N VAL A 555 6.75 -4.72 7.79
CA VAL A 555 5.44 -5.11 8.32
C VAL A 555 4.67 -5.97 7.31
N ILE A 556 3.96 -6.97 7.78
CA ILE A 556 3.07 -7.78 6.94
C ILE A 556 1.75 -7.03 6.73
N GLY A 557 1.41 -6.75 5.48
CA GLY A 557 0.14 -6.18 5.08
C GLY A 557 -1.05 -7.12 5.27
N LYS A 558 -2.26 -6.55 5.30
CA LYS A 558 -3.52 -7.32 5.22
C LYS A 558 -3.64 -7.98 3.84
N MET A 559 -4.38 -9.09 3.73
CA MET A 559 -4.69 -9.67 2.42
C MET A 559 -5.52 -8.68 1.58
N PRO A 560 -5.17 -8.45 0.31
CA PRO A 560 -6.01 -7.72 -0.64
C PRO A 560 -7.44 -8.27 -0.74
N THR A 561 -8.41 -7.37 -0.79
CA THR A 561 -9.83 -7.66 -1.07
C THR A 561 -10.19 -7.26 -2.50
N LEU A 562 -10.94 -8.11 -3.21
CA LEU A 562 -11.55 -7.76 -4.49
C LEU A 562 -13.06 -7.55 -4.32
N THR A 563 -13.55 -6.36 -4.63
CA THR A 563 -14.95 -5.94 -4.40
C THR A 563 -15.67 -5.63 -5.70
N PHE A 564 -16.84 -6.23 -5.92
CA PHE A 564 -17.62 -6.06 -7.15
C PHE A 564 -18.91 -5.27 -6.91
N ALA A 565 -19.03 -4.12 -7.58
CA ALA A 565 -20.31 -3.45 -7.83
C ALA A 565 -20.83 -3.70 -9.25
N GLY A 566 -19.94 -4.03 -10.20
CA GLY A 566 -20.30 -4.39 -11.58
C GLY A 566 -20.69 -5.87 -11.75
N ALA A 567 -20.78 -6.30 -13.02
CA ALA A 567 -21.27 -7.64 -13.37
C ALA A 567 -20.13 -8.65 -13.61
N LEU A 568 -20.18 -9.81 -12.95
CA LEU A 568 -19.25 -10.92 -13.20
C LEU A 568 -19.81 -11.83 -14.32
N GLN A 569 -19.03 -12.10 -15.38
CA GLN A 569 -19.49 -12.78 -16.61
C GLN A 569 -18.43 -13.76 -17.19
N PRO A 570 -18.20 -14.96 -16.60
CA PRO A 570 -16.98 -15.73 -16.82
C PRO A 570 -16.58 -16.08 -18.28
N ASN A 571 -17.47 -16.43 -19.22
CA ASN A 571 -17.06 -16.65 -20.63
C ASN A 571 -18.18 -16.41 -21.68
N GLY A 572 -19.09 -15.47 -21.40
CA GLY A 572 -20.12 -15.05 -22.36
C GLY A 572 -20.98 -16.22 -22.88
N SER A 573 -20.96 -16.51 -24.18
CA SER A 573 -21.78 -17.59 -24.77
C SER A 573 -21.26 -19.01 -24.51
N SER A 574 -20.08 -19.16 -23.88
CA SER A 574 -19.48 -20.44 -23.49
C SER A 574 -19.34 -20.52 -21.96
N ALA A 575 -19.07 -21.71 -21.42
CA ALA A 575 -18.82 -21.84 -19.98
C ALA A 575 -17.42 -21.34 -19.64
N GLY A 576 -17.32 -20.49 -18.62
CA GLY A 576 -16.06 -19.98 -18.08
C GLY A 576 -15.77 -20.45 -16.67
N THR A 577 -14.54 -20.24 -16.22
CA THR A 577 -14.23 -20.19 -14.79
C THR A 577 -13.32 -19.01 -14.54
N ILE A 578 -13.83 -17.99 -13.85
CA ILE A 578 -12.99 -16.96 -13.24
C ILE A 578 -12.48 -17.53 -11.92
N SER A 579 -11.17 -17.48 -11.73
CA SER A 579 -10.51 -17.98 -10.52
C SER A 579 -10.02 -16.83 -9.65
N ILE A 580 -10.04 -17.05 -8.35
CA ILE A 580 -9.54 -16.14 -7.33
C ILE A 580 -8.61 -16.93 -6.42
N ALA A 581 -7.45 -16.36 -6.11
CA ALA A 581 -6.48 -16.95 -5.19
C ALA A 581 -6.09 -15.96 -4.09
N GLY A 582 -6.04 -16.42 -2.84
CA GLY A 582 -5.68 -15.66 -1.64
C GLY A 582 -6.62 -14.51 -1.22
N ALA A 583 -7.49 -14.03 -2.11
CA ALA A 583 -8.24 -12.80 -1.89
C ALA A 583 -9.48 -13.02 -1.02
N TYR A 584 -9.77 -12.07 -0.13
CA TYR A 584 -11.16 -11.91 0.27
C TYR A 584 -11.94 -11.37 -0.94
N PHE A 585 -13.07 -12.00 -1.26
CA PHE A 585 -13.93 -11.57 -2.36
C PHE A 585 -15.30 -11.18 -1.83
N ALA A 586 -15.82 -10.05 -2.29
CA ALA A 586 -17.15 -9.58 -1.95
C ALA A 586 -17.89 -9.01 -3.16
N PHE A 587 -19.17 -9.34 -3.31
CA PHE A 587 -20.11 -8.49 -4.03
C PHE A 587 -20.67 -7.42 -3.09
N THR A 588 -20.87 -6.21 -3.61
CA THR A 588 -21.70 -5.17 -2.99
C THR A 588 -23.18 -5.46 -3.22
N SER A 589 -24.07 -4.73 -2.53
CA SER A 589 -25.53 -4.86 -2.68
C SER A 589 -26.11 -4.35 -4.01
N ALA A 590 -25.26 -4.10 -5.01
CA ALA A 590 -25.64 -3.72 -6.37
C ALA A 590 -24.88 -4.53 -7.45
N GLY A 591 -24.07 -5.51 -7.05
CA GLY A 591 -23.32 -6.36 -7.98
C GLY A 591 -24.18 -7.45 -8.59
N ASP A 592 -23.99 -7.70 -9.89
CA ASP A 592 -24.65 -8.77 -10.62
C ASP A 592 -23.67 -9.94 -10.85
N TYR A 593 -24.16 -11.17 -10.70
CA TYR A 593 -23.46 -12.35 -11.20
C TYR A 593 -24.23 -12.96 -12.37
N ALA A 594 -23.72 -12.78 -13.59
CA ALA A 594 -24.26 -13.42 -14.76
C ALA A 594 -23.69 -14.85 -14.90
N VAL A 595 -24.59 -15.80 -15.13
CA VAL A 595 -24.22 -17.22 -15.30
C VAL A 595 -24.86 -17.76 -16.56
N ASN A 596 -24.04 -18.12 -17.55
CA ASN A 596 -24.49 -18.83 -18.74
C ASN A 596 -24.46 -20.34 -18.49
N LEU A 597 -25.60 -21.01 -18.68
CA LEU A 597 -25.76 -22.46 -18.62
C LEU A 597 -25.90 -23.00 -20.04
N ASN A 598 -25.04 -23.94 -20.44
CA ASN A 598 -24.98 -24.47 -21.81
C ASN A 598 -25.09 -25.99 -21.94
N SER A 599 -24.91 -26.75 -20.85
CA SER A 599 -24.99 -28.21 -20.87
C SER A 599 -25.20 -28.81 -19.47
N THR A 600 -25.67 -30.05 -19.38
CA THR A 600 -26.03 -30.75 -18.13
C THR A 600 -24.83 -31.25 -17.30
N GLY A 601 -23.66 -30.63 -17.42
CA GLY A 601 -22.40 -31.09 -16.82
C GLY A 601 -21.81 -30.10 -15.81
N THR A 602 -20.83 -30.55 -15.02
CA THR A 602 -20.12 -29.70 -14.03
C THR A 602 -19.24 -28.62 -14.66
N GLY A 603 -18.89 -28.74 -15.95
CA GLY A 603 -18.31 -27.69 -16.78
C GLY A 603 -19.30 -27.03 -17.74
N GLY A 604 -20.61 -27.23 -17.52
CA GLY A 604 -21.69 -26.74 -18.39
C GLY A 604 -22.30 -25.41 -17.95
N ALA A 605 -21.62 -24.69 -17.06
CA ALA A 605 -22.02 -23.43 -16.47
C ALA A 605 -20.81 -22.50 -16.33
N ASP A 606 -21.04 -21.19 -16.45
CA ASP A 606 -20.13 -20.20 -15.90
C ASP A 606 -19.93 -20.41 -14.39
N LYS A 607 -18.67 -20.30 -13.94
CA LYS A 607 -18.26 -20.57 -12.56
C LYS A 607 -17.36 -19.48 -11.98
N LEU A 608 -17.57 -19.18 -10.71
CA LEU A 608 -16.61 -18.53 -9.82
C LEU A 608 -15.90 -19.58 -8.95
N SER A 609 -14.57 -19.56 -8.94
CA SER A 609 -13.76 -20.46 -8.13
C SER A 609 -12.82 -19.66 -7.23
N SER A 610 -12.78 -19.94 -5.93
CA SER A 610 -11.92 -19.28 -4.95
C SER A 610 -11.34 -20.30 -3.97
N ASP A 611 -10.08 -20.11 -3.58
CA ASP A 611 -9.50 -20.82 -2.42
C ASP A 611 -9.96 -20.22 -1.07
N SER A 612 -10.38 -18.95 -1.11
CA SER A 612 -10.59 -18.06 0.02
C SER A 612 -12.08 -17.84 0.33
N LYS A 613 -12.43 -16.92 1.26
CA LYS A 613 -13.83 -16.61 1.56
C LYS A 613 -14.45 -15.79 0.42
N VAL A 614 -15.61 -16.24 -0.05
CA VAL A 614 -16.50 -15.52 -0.96
C VAL A 614 -17.69 -14.99 -0.18
N ASP A 615 -18.01 -13.71 -0.36
CA ASP A 615 -19.23 -13.09 0.16
C ASP A 615 -20.11 -12.60 -1.00
N LEU A 616 -21.33 -13.13 -1.07
CA LEU A 616 -22.29 -12.77 -2.12
C LEU A 616 -23.10 -11.51 -1.77
N GLY A 617 -23.05 -11.04 -0.51
CA GLY A 617 -23.85 -9.91 -0.06
C GLY A 617 -25.34 -10.14 -0.36
N SER A 618 -25.90 -9.30 -1.23
CA SER A 618 -27.23 -9.44 -1.84
C SER A 618 -27.15 -9.29 -3.37
N ALA A 619 -26.19 -9.96 -4.00
CA ALA A 619 -25.97 -9.86 -5.45
C ALA A 619 -27.14 -10.45 -6.26
N THR A 620 -27.45 -9.89 -7.43
CA THR A 620 -28.43 -10.47 -8.35
C THR A 620 -27.82 -11.65 -9.09
N LEU A 621 -28.55 -12.77 -9.24
CA LEU A 621 -28.12 -13.88 -10.10
C LEU A 621 -28.83 -13.84 -11.47
N ALA A 622 -28.13 -13.37 -12.49
CA ALA A 622 -28.63 -13.28 -13.86
C ALA A 622 -28.33 -14.57 -14.66
N VAL A 623 -29.20 -15.58 -14.55
CA VAL A 623 -29.04 -16.86 -15.25
C VAL A 623 -29.49 -16.78 -16.71
N THR A 624 -28.61 -17.12 -17.65
CA THR A 624 -28.90 -17.19 -19.10
C THR A 624 -28.78 -18.63 -19.61
N LEU A 625 -29.72 -19.06 -20.44
CA LEU A 625 -29.74 -20.40 -21.04
C LEU A 625 -29.17 -20.35 -22.47
N ALA A 626 -27.90 -20.67 -22.62
CA ALA A 626 -27.18 -20.58 -23.89
C ALA A 626 -27.76 -21.54 -24.95
N GLY A 627 -27.93 -21.06 -26.18
CA GLY A 627 -28.39 -21.87 -27.32
C GLY A 627 -29.80 -22.46 -27.20
N GLY A 628 -30.64 -21.96 -26.26
CA GLY A 628 -31.94 -22.57 -25.96
C GLY A 628 -31.85 -23.85 -25.14
N PHE A 629 -30.76 -24.03 -24.39
CA PHE A 629 -30.56 -25.15 -23.47
C PHE A 629 -31.66 -25.21 -22.40
N THR A 630 -32.47 -26.26 -22.41
CA THR A 630 -33.48 -26.54 -21.37
C THR A 630 -32.92 -27.59 -20.39
N PRO A 631 -32.50 -27.22 -19.17
CA PRO A 631 -32.05 -28.20 -18.18
C PRO A 631 -33.18 -29.12 -17.73
N ALA A 632 -32.86 -30.37 -17.39
CA ALA A 632 -33.82 -31.28 -16.81
C ALA A 632 -34.19 -30.85 -15.38
N VAL A 633 -35.41 -31.15 -14.93
CA VAL A 633 -35.86 -30.85 -13.55
C VAL A 633 -34.92 -31.55 -12.55
N ASN A 634 -34.46 -30.80 -11.54
CA ASN A 634 -33.43 -31.20 -10.57
C ASN A 634 -31.98 -31.31 -11.13
N THR A 635 -31.67 -30.73 -12.28
CA THR A 635 -30.25 -30.53 -12.68
C THR A 635 -29.57 -29.57 -11.71
N VAL A 636 -28.39 -29.94 -11.20
CA VAL A 636 -27.62 -29.14 -10.23
C VAL A 636 -26.38 -28.55 -10.91
N PHE A 637 -26.14 -27.26 -10.69
CA PHE A 637 -25.00 -26.52 -11.24
C PHE A 637 -24.12 -25.96 -10.10
N THR A 638 -22.81 -26.08 -10.23
CA THR A 638 -21.83 -25.53 -9.27
C THR A 638 -21.30 -24.19 -9.80
N ILE A 639 -22.09 -23.14 -9.60
CA ILE A 639 -21.78 -21.79 -10.07
C ILE A 639 -20.77 -21.04 -9.19
N VAL A 640 -20.69 -21.38 -7.90
CA VAL A 640 -19.70 -20.83 -6.96
C VAL A 640 -19.02 -21.97 -6.21
N SER A 641 -17.70 -21.86 -6.02
CA SER A 641 -16.86 -22.84 -5.33
C SER A 641 -15.85 -22.08 -4.48
N ALA A 642 -15.98 -22.12 -3.14
CA ALA A 642 -15.10 -21.42 -2.21
C ALA A 642 -14.67 -22.38 -1.09
N SER A 643 -13.37 -22.64 -0.92
CA SER A 643 -12.90 -23.61 0.11
C SER A 643 -12.82 -23.04 1.52
N SER A 644 -12.56 -21.74 1.68
CA SER A 644 -12.47 -21.11 3.02
C SER A 644 -13.79 -20.52 3.54
N GLY A 645 -14.86 -20.56 2.74
CA GLY A 645 -16.22 -20.21 3.16
C GLY A 645 -17.04 -19.44 2.12
N LEU A 646 -18.36 -19.52 2.26
CA LEU A 646 -19.34 -18.82 1.40
C LEU A 646 -20.40 -18.16 2.28
N THR A 647 -20.66 -16.87 2.09
CA THR A 647 -21.73 -16.10 2.78
C THR A 647 -22.54 -15.26 1.78
N GLY A 648 -23.61 -14.61 2.26
CA GLY A 648 -24.55 -13.85 1.43
C GLY A 648 -25.62 -14.69 0.75
N THR A 649 -26.44 -14.03 -0.07
CA THR A 649 -27.55 -14.62 -0.84
C THR A 649 -27.52 -14.17 -2.30
N PHE A 650 -28.26 -14.87 -3.15
CA PHE A 650 -28.59 -14.40 -4.50
C PHE A 650 -30.04 -13.93 -4.57
N ASP A 651 -30.23 -12.69 -5.00
CA ASP A 651 -31.55 -12.18 -5.38
C ASP A 651 -31.85 -12.58 -6.85
N GLY A 652 -33.13 -12.69 -7.20
CA GLY A 652 -33.55 -13.08 -8.56
C GLY A 652 -33.52 -14.59 -8.87
N LEU A 653 -33.33 -15.46 -7.86
CA LEU A 653 -33.50 -16.91 -8.02
C LEU A 653 -34.90 -17.26 -8.57
N ALA A 654 -34.95 -18.07 -9.64
CA ALA A 654 -36.20 -18.48 -10.27
C ALA A 654 -37.06 -19.40 -9.37
N ASP A 655 -38.38 -19.38 -9.56
CA ASP A 655 -39.33 -20.19 -8.79
C ASP A 655 -38.92 -21.68 -8.72
N ASN A 656 -38.85 -22.21 -7.50
CA ASN A 656 -38.41 -23.57 -7.13
C ASN A 656 -36.90 -23.87 -7.30
N ALA A 657 -36.06 -22.89 -7.66
CA ALA A 657 -34.61 -23.04 -7.54
C ALA A 657 -34.20 -23.27 -6.08
N THR A 658 -33.14 -24.05 -5.84
CA THR A 658 -32.62 -24.33 -4.48
C THR A 658 -31.14 -23.99 -4.42
N PHE A 659 -30.79 -22.94 -3.67
CA PHE A 659 -29.39 -22.64 -3.34
C PHE A 659 -28.89 -23.57 -2.22
N THR A 660 -27.64 -24.03 -2.31
CA THR A 660 -27.01 -24.92 -1.32
C THR A 660 -25.53 -24.53 -1.16
N ALA A 661 -25.15 -24.09 0.05
CA ALA A 661 -23.78 -23.73 0.38
C ALA A 661 -23.13 -24.82 1.26
N GLY A 662 -21.88 -25.19 0.97
CA GLY A 662 -21.09 -26.12 1.79
C GLY A 662 -21.67 -27.53 1.96
N GLY A 663 -22.64 -27.94 1.15
CA GLY A 663 -23.32 -29.24 1.27
C GLY A 663 -24.29 -29.36 2.45
N LEU A 664 -24.54 -28.29 3.20
CA LEU A 664 -25.53 -28.26 4.28
C LEU A 664 -26.89 -27.76 3.75
N GLY A 665 -27.97 -28.39 4.23
CA GLY A 665 -29.21 -28.51 3.46
C GLY A 665 -30.11 -27.27 3.40
N ARG A 666 -30.74 -27.09 2.23
CA ARG A 666 -31.95 -26.29 1.92
C ARG A 666 -32.12 -24.97 2.68
N VAL A 667 -31.79 -23.89 1.99
CA VAL A 667 -32.49 -22.60 2.15
C VAL A 667 -33.87 -22.72 1.47
N ASP A 668 -34.91 -22.11 2.03
CA ASP A 668 -36.24 -22.04 1.41
C ASP A 668 -36.42 -20.76 0.54
N SER A 669 -37.63 -20.51 0.04
CA SER A 669 -37.95 -19.40 -0.87
C SER A 669 -37.75 -17.99 -0.27
N HIS A 670 -37.32 -17.87 0.98
CA HIS A 670 -37.06 -16.58 1.66
C HIS A 670 -35.58 -16.40 2.08
N GLY A 671 -34.65 -17.17 1.51
CA GLY A 671 -33.23 -16.83 1.42
C GLY A 671 -32.37 -16.93 2.69
N CYS A 672 -32.96 -17.03 3.89
CA CYS A 672 -32.21 -16.96 5.15
C CYS A 672 -31.22 -18.12 5.37
N LEU A 673 -29.93 -17.78 5.48
CA LEU A 673 -28.82 -18.73 5.60
C LEU A 673 -28.28 -18.77 7.05
N ARG A 674 -27.84 -19.94 7.53
CA ARG A 674 -27.18 -20.12 8.84
C ARG A 674 -25.88 -20.91 8.68
N THR A 675 -24.79 -20.43 9.27
CA THR A 675 -23.55 -21.21 9.49
C THR A 675 -23.11 -21.09 10.95
N SER A 676 -22.30 -22.05 11.42
CA SER A 676 -22.09 -22.27 12.86
C SER A 676 -20.93 -21.48 13.46
N ARG A 677 -21.10 -20.16 13.65
CA ARG A 677 -20.43 -19.32 14.68
C ARG A 677 -21.05 -17.91 14.71
N ALA A 678 -21.19 -17.35 15.93
CA ALA A 678 -21.86 -16.08 16.27
C ALA A 678 -23.39 -16.04 16.07
N GLU A 679 -24.06 -15.18 16.84
CA GLU A 679 -25.53 -15.10 16.96
C GLU A 679 -26.13 -13.90 16.22
N ALA A 680 -27.39 -14.03 15.77
CA ALA A 680 -28.22 -12.89 15.38
C ALA A 680 -29.70 -13.15 15.74
N LYS A 681 -30.41 -12.10 16.19
CA LYS A 681 -31.87 -12.14 16.40
C LYS A 681 -32.60 -11.89 15.09
N CYS A 682 -33.37 -12.85 14.60
CA CYS A 682 -34.33 -12.60 13.52
C CYS A 682 -35.46 -11.68 14.03
N THR A 683 -35.66 -10.51 13.41
CA THR A 683 -36.77 -9.60 13.74
C THR A 683 -37.85 -9.59 12.67
N ASN A 684 -39.07 -9.92 13.11
CA ASN A 684 -40.37 -9.73 12.46
C ASN A 684 -40.80 -10.79 11.41
N PRO A 685 -41.91 -11.53 11.66
CA PRO A 685 -42.53 -12.42 10.68
C PRO A 685 -43.69 -11.76 9.92
N ARG A 686 -43.81 -12.03 8.61
CA ARG A 686 -45.05 -11.94 7.83
C ARG A 686 -44.93 -12.72 6.53
#